data_AF-A0A376CNC0-F1
#
_entry.id   AF-A0A376CNC0-F1
#
_cell.length_a   1.000
_cell.length_b   1.000
_cell.length_c   1.000
_cell.angle_alpha   90.00
_cell.angle_beta   90.00
_cell.angle_gamma   90.00
#
_symmetry.space_group_name_H-M   'P 1'
#
loop_
_entity.id
_entity.type
_entity.pdbx_description
1 polymer ?
#
loop_
_entity_poly.entity_id
_entity_poly.type
_entity_poly.pdbx_seq_one_letter_code
_entity_poly.pdbx_strand_id
1 'polypeptide(L)'
;MKRFTSIILALALSATLAPAVQAAPTVTGSGSLLSDPFLQLPEVGSVNVVWFTNTPGSTHAIVTGDVDKLTADNAADAAAGNVDGVDVFAADTMKLSRMAEDAESFVVNAPAESEGIVARDVYRHEGTITGMHPTQRMPYRVISIDGGEVAMSEVFSAADKFESGEGVSFLLTSDHQEKKNAPANLQYAAQTIAEQGGPIDVALVAGDLVNVPDRASEWFDHTNGLAFFQGMQGNAEFTNPESGTVFNGGEIAQNAHVYPVIGNHEVMGRVDGRTNMTHAFNNPVPREVAEAEYEKVAAEVNPTGDAAVKEKWIEDNSFSTRSYEEIFSLPESSAGGEKYYATSIGNTRLISLYSTRIWRGTDAVEDPAARDKTSRYHESADVLDQPLERGYGDFIFEDLAVDSAQYNWLEQELASPETTEAEHVIVMLHESPHSLGNNAMPHFSHPVESVEKDEEGNVVGITYEYPEEGNILLNSLMPLVDKPGTPVDLVFNGHSHLWNRFESDNGVNFIETSNVGNSYGARHEDSTNGPRPVPAKDSQYWDPKNYMEYGSPGGLEPIVPTIKPLEGQTLSGEPAPWVASNQYSVFTGFDSETGIVRSWIFDGDAAEPTVELLDEFSLSDRPAEEPQDDTDKDQPTPGGSANGSSLGGALAVLIGLMAAVLGGGFFAVQNGLIQLPPQIRALLP
;
A
#
# COMPACT_ATOMS: atom_id res chain seq x y z
N MET A 1 -6.96 -74.40 -30.35
CA MET A 1 -5.73 -73.68 -30.74
C MET A 1 -5.98 -72.19 -30.59
N LYS A 2 -5.01 -71.41 -30.05
CA LYS A 2 -4.94 -69.93 -30.03
C LYS A 2 -6.18 -69.21 -29.45
N ARG A 3 -6.12 -68.76 -28.19
CA ARG A 3 -5.58 -67.45 -27.75
C ARG A 3 -6.23 -66.24 -28.43
N PHE A 4 -7.14 -65.59 -27.72
CA PHE A 4 -7.30 -64.13 -27.71
C PHE A 4 -7.34 -63.67 -26.26
N THR A 5 -6.52 -62.69 -25.92
CA THR A 5 -6.45 -62.08 -24.59
C THR A 5 -7.18 -60.76 -24.66
N SER A 6 -8.32 -60.63 -23.98
CA SER A 6 -8.98 -59.34 -23.79
C SER A 6 -8.53 -58.77 -22.44
N ILE A 7 -7.76 -57.69 -22.49
CA ILE A 7 -7.46 -56.89 -21.30
C ILE A 7 -8.71 -56.04 -21.03
N ILE A 8 -9.31 -56.22 -19.85
CA ILE A 8 -10.35 -55.32 -19.35
C ILE A 8 -9.62 -54.12 -18.74
N LEU A 9 -9.72 -52.97 -19.41
CA LEU A 9 -9.26 -51.70 -18.87
C LEU A 9 -10.34 -51.19 -17.90
N ALA A 10 -10.06 -51.26 -16.60
CA ALA A 10 -10.90 -50.62 -15.60
C ALA A 10 -10.56 -49.12 -15.57
N LEU A 11 -11.40 -48.28 -16.20
CA LEU A 11 -11.40 -46.86 -15.89
C LEU A 11 -11.98 -46.70 -14.49
N ALA A 12 -11.10 -46.43 -13.51
CA ALA A 12 -11.51 -45.78 -12.29
C ALA A 12 -11.83 -44.32 -12.64
N LEU A 13 -13.12 -44.01 -12.77
CA LEU A 13 -13.58 -42.64 -12.95
C LEU A 13 -13.49 -41.93 -11.60
N SER A 14 -12.31 -41.41 -11.27
CA SER A 14 -12.13 -40.50 -10.14
C SER A 14 -12.86 -39.20 -10.47
N ALA A 15 -14.12 -39.10 -10.06
CA ALA A 15 -14.83 -37.83 -10.07
C ALA A 15 -14.20 -36.94 -9.00
N THR A 16 -13.27 -36.09 -9.42
CA THR A 16 -12.89 -34.90 -8.67
C THR A 16 -14.14 -34.06 -8.53
N LEU A 17 -14.71 -34.07 -7.32
CA LEU A 17 -15.68 -33.05 -6.93
C LEU A 17 -14.92 -31.73 -6.97
N ALA A 18 -15.24 -30.86 -7.94
CA ALA A 18 -14.87 -29.47 -7.82
C ALA A 18 -15.42 -28.94 -6.49
N PRO A 19 -14.66 -28.17 -5.71
CA PRO A 19 -15.21 -27.50 -4.54
C PRO A 19 -16.43 -26.70 -4.98
N ALA A 20 -17.51 -26.78 -4.21
CA ALA A 20 -18.70 -26.01 -4.51
C ALA A 20 -18.33 -24.53 -4.37
N VAL A 21 -18.58 -23.74 -5.42
CA VAL A 21 -18.52 -22.28 -5.34
C VAL A 21 -19.50 -21.88 -4.24
N GLN A 22 -18.97 -21.33 -3.16
CA GLN A 22 -19.76 -20.82 -2.04
C GLN A 22 -20.55 -19.62 -2.58
N ALA A 23 -21.86 -19.61 -2.34
CA ALA A 23 -22.69 -18.48 -2.74
C ALA A 23 -22.37 -17.27 -1.86
N ALA A 24 -22.61 -16.06 -2.36
CA ALA A 24 -22.50 -14.83 -1.58
C ALA A 24 -23.27 -14.94 -0.25
N PRO A 25 -22.78 -14.31 0.84
CA PRO A 25 -23.35 -14.45 2.18
C PRO A 25 -24.81 -14.05 2.20
N THR A 26 -25.63 -14.86 2.85
CA THR A 26 -27.06 -14.60 2.99
C THR A 26 -27.28 -13.89 4.30
N VAL A 27 -27.29 -12.54 4.28
CA VAL A 27 -27.73 -11.74 5.44
C VAL A 27 -29.07 -12.28 5.95
N THR A 28 -29.06 -12.92 7.10
CA THR A 28 -30.27 -13.56 7.64
C THR A 28 -31.13 -12.50 8.32
N GLY A 29 -31.89 -11.75 7.53
CA GLY A 29 -32.64 -10.59 7.98
C GLY A 29 -33.46 -9.92 6.87
N SER A 30 -34.06 -8.78 7.19
CA SER A 30 -34.74 -7.91 6.21
C SER A 30 -33.99 -6.62 5.91
N GLY A 31 -33.10 -6.20 6.81
CA GLY A 31 -32.15 -5.11 6.58
C GLY A 31 -30.82 -5.62 6.01
N SER A 32 -29.97 -4.71 5.54
CA SER A 32 -28.65 -5.01 4.99
C SER A 32 -27.54 -4.36 5.81
N LEU A 33 -26.44 -5.10 6.03
CA LEU A 33 -25.16 -4.47 6.38
C LEU A 33 -24.58 -3.78 5.13
N LEU A 34 -23.69 -2.81 5.33
CA LEU A 34 -22.93 -2.17 4.24
C LEU A 34 -21.58 -2.89 3.98
N SER A 35 -21.15 -3.71 4.94
CA SER A 35 -20.00 -4.62 4.89
C SER A 35 -20.25 -5.77 5.86
N ASP A 36 -19.58 -6.90 5.65
CA ASP A 36 -19.41 -7.88 6.73
C ASP A 36 -18.48 -7.29 7.82
N PRO A 37 -18.44 -7.87 9.03
CA PRO A 37 -17.50 -7.45 10.05
C PRO A 37 -16.05 -7.75 9.67
N PHE A 38 -15.10 -6.97 10.21
CA PHE A 38 -13.67 -7.21 10.10
C PHE A 38 -12.95 -7.03 11.44
N LEU A 39 -11.77 -7.66 11.57
CA LEU A 39 -11.05 -7.80 12.84
C LEU A 39 -9.89 -6.80 12.95
N GLN A 40 -9.85 -6.09 14.08
CA GLN A 40 -8.85 -5.06 14.39
C GLN A 40 -8.37 -5.14 15.84
N LEU A 41 -7.25 -4.47 16.15
CA LEU A 41 -6.70 -4.34 17.51
C LEU A 41 -6.78 -5.62 18.38
N PRO A 42 -6.18 -6.74 17.95
CA PRO A 42 -6.12 -7.95 18.76
C PRO A 42 -5.21 -7.74 19.98
N GLU A 43 -5.70 -8.11 21.15
CA GLU A 43 -4.95 -8.17 22.40
C GLU A 43 -5.16 -9.52 23.09
N VAL A 44 -4.40 -9.84 24.14
CA VAL A 44 -4.51 -11.14 24.81
C VAL A 44 -5.91 -11.30 25.42
N GLY A 45 -6.70 -12.25 24.91
CA GLY A 45 -8.07 -12.50 25.33
C GLY A 45 -9.13 -11.55 24.75
N SER A 46 -8.81 -10.72 23.75
CA SER A 46 -9.78 -9.80 23.12
C SER A 46 -9.44 -9.38 21.68
N VAL A 47 -10.45 -8.99 20.91
CA VAL A 47 -10.27 -8.38 19.57
C VAL A 47 -11.43 -7.41 19.28
N ASN A 48 -11.15 -6.33 18.56
CA ASN A 48 -12.20 -5.43 18.08
C ASN A 48 -12.81 -5.97 16.78
N VAL A 49 -14.13 -5.87 16.69
CA VAL A 49 -14.92 -6.26 15.53
C VAL A 49 -15.65 -5.01 15.04
N VAL A 50 -15.38 -4.65 13.78
CA VAL A 50 -15.85 -3.41 13.17
C VAL A 50 -16.73 -3.76 11.96
N TRP A 51 -17.83 -3.05 11.76
CA TRP A 51 -18.68 -3.18 10.57
C TRP A 51 -19.41 -1.88 10.26
N PHE A 52 -19.94 -1.76 9.04
CA PHE A 52 -20.61 -0.54 8.58
C PHE A 52 -22.08 -0.77 8.23
N THR A 53 -22.90 0.28 8.40
CA THR A 53 -24.27 0.35 7.84
C THR A 53 -24.60 1.76 7.33
N ASN A 54 -25.68 1.90 6.56
CA ASN A 54 -26.15 3.21 6.05
C ASN A 54 -27.06 3.97 7.05
N THR A 55 -27.31 3.46 8.27
CA THR A 55 -28.18 4.12 9.27
C THR A 55 -27.53 4.07 10.66
N PRO A 56 -27.84 5.01 11.59
CA PRO A 56 -27.26 4.97 12.94
C PRO A 56 -27.79 3.82 13.79
N GLY A 57 -28.85 3.13 13.33
CA GLY A 57 -29.55 2.07 14.02
C GLY A 57 -30.06 2.40 15.42
N SER A 58 -30.42 1.35 16.14
CA SER A 58 -30.95 1.40 17.51
C SER A 58 -30.28 0.41 18.46
N THR A 59 -29.73 -0.68 17.92
CA THR A 59 -28.92 -1.68 18.63
C THR A 59 -27.89 -2.26 17.67
N HIS A 60 -26.64 -2.33 18.12
CA HIS A 60 -25.52 -2.95 17.41
C HIS A 60 -24.79 -3.86 18.40
N ALA A 61 -24.63 -5.13 18.05
CA ALA A 61 -24.05 -6.13 18.96
C ALA A 61 -23.27 -7.20 18.19
N ILE A 62 -22.16 -7.62 18.78
CA ILE A 62 -21.45 -8.84 18.44
C ILE A 62 -22.00 -9.95 19.33
N VAL A 63 -22.23 -11.13 18.76
CA VAL A 63 -22.65 -12.33 19.49
C VAL A 63 -21.66 -13.47 19.27
N THR A 64 -21.40 -14.23 20.33
CA THR A 64 -20.48 -15.39 20.32
C THR A 64 -21.10 -16.58 21.04
N GLY A 65 -20.49 -17.77 20.95
CA GLY A 65 -20.99 -18.99 21.59
C GLY A 65 -21.82 -19.85 20.63
N ASP A 66 -23.06 -20.18 20.98
CA ASP A 66 -23.99 -21.03 20.19
C ASP A 66 -24.55 -20.32 18.92
N VAL A 67 -23.76 -19.49 18.25
CA VAL A 67 -24.21 -18.58 17.17
C VAL A 67 -24.77 -19.28 15.92
N ASP A 68 -24.37 -20.52 15.66
CA ASP A 68 -24.92 -21.39 14.60
C ASP A 68 -26.43 -21.66 14.76
N LYS A 69 -26.98 -21.44 15.98
CA LYS A 69 -28.39 -21.65 16.31
C LYS A 69 -29.23 -20.37 16.17
N LEU A 70 -28.60 -19.23 15.87
CA LEU A 70 -29.28 -17.95 15.70
C LEU A 70 -29.92 -17.82 14.32
N THR A 71 -31.11 -17.24 14.29
CA THR A 71 -31.88 -16.95 13.08
C THR A 71 -32.41 -15.53 13.13
N ALA A 72 -32.83 -14.98 11.99
CA ALA A 72 -33.43 -13.64 11.92
C ALA A 72 -34.55 -13.44 12.96
N ASP A 73 -35.35 -14.48 13.21
CA ASP A 73 -36.48 -14.47 14.14
C ASP A 73 -36.09 -14.29 15.63
N ASN A 74 -34.87 -14.67 16.02
CA ASN A 74 -34.38 -14.57 17.42
C ASN A 74 -33.19 -13.62 17.61
N ALA A 75 -32.65 -13.06 16.52
CA ALA A 75 -31.51 -12.13 16.54
C ALA A 75 -31.74 -10.90 17.44
N ALA A 76 -32.95 -10.35 17.48
CA ALA A 76 -33.28 -9.22 18.34
C ALA A 76 -33.26 -9.58 19.84
N ASP A 77 -33.72 -10.78 20.19
CA ASP A 77 -33.62 -11.30 21.55
C ASP A 77 -32.18 -11.65 21.92
N ALA A 78 -31.39 -12.17 20.96
CA ALA A 78 -29.97 -12.46 21.13
C ALA A 78 -29.15 -11.17 21.40
N ALA A 79 -29.30 -10.14 20.57
CA ALA A 79 -28.66 -8.84 20.77
C ALA A 79 -29.07 -8.14 22.09
N ALA A 80 -30.22 -8.51 22.66
CA ALA A 80 -30.69 -8.05 23.96
C ALA A 80 -30.25 -8.94 25.15
N GLY A 81 -29.46 -10.00 24.91
CA GLY A 81 -29.00 -10.93 25.95
C GLY A 81 -30.07 -11.87 26.50
N ASN A 82 -31.16 -12.10 25.75
CA ASN A 82 -32.30 -12.94 26.18
C ASN A 82 -32.27 -14.38 25.61
N VAL A 83 -31.18 -14.78 24.96
CA VAL A 83 -30.98 -16.14 24.40
C VAL A 83 -29.92 -16.87 25.23
N ASP A 84 -30.25 -18.06 25.73
CA ASP A 84 -29.30 -18.90 26.47
C ASP A 84 -28.19 -19.43 25.54
N GLY A 85 -26.93 -19.41 26.02
CA GLY A 85 -25.79 -20.01 25.31
C GLY A 85 -25.07 -19.08 24.33
N VAL A 86 -25.48 -17.81 24.23
CA VAL A 86 -24.73 -16.77 23.53
C VAL A 86 -24.24 -15.69 24.50
N ASP A 87 -23.01 -15.22 24.28
CA ASP A 87 -22.48 -14.03 24.92
C ASP A 87 -22.64 -12.83 23.97
N VAL A 88 -22.79 -11.63 24.52
CA VAL A 88 -23.18 -10.43 23.78
C VAL A 88 -22.28 -9.26 24.15
N PHE A 89 -21.69 -8.63 23.15
CA PHE A 89 -20.85 -7.43 23.29
C PHE A 89 -21.51 -6.29 22.51
N ALA A 90 -21.85 -5.20 23.20
CA ALA A 90 -22.42 -4.02 22.55
C ALA A 90 -21.35 -3.30 21.72
N ALA A 91 -21.75 -2.69 20.62
CA ALA A 91 -20.89 -1.83 19.81
C ALA A 91 -21.24 -0.35 19.98
N ASP A 92 -20.22 0.49 20.05
CA ASP A 92 -20.34 1.94 19.93
C ASP A 92 -20.52 2.32 18.44
N THR A 93 -21.26 3.41 18.18
CA THR A 93 -21.57 3.86 16.82
C THR A 93 -21.08 5.28 16.59
N MET A 94 -20.34 5.47 15.49
CA MET A 94 -19.95 6.79 14.98
C MET A 94 -20.37 6.94 13.52
N LYS A 95 -20.61 8.18 13.09
CA LYS A 95 -20.83 8.49 11.67
C LYS A 95 -19.49 8.89 11.05
N LEU A 96 -19.15 8.33 9.89
CA LEU A 96 -17.99 8.77 9.11
C LEU A 96 -18.25 10.21 8.61
N SER A 97 -17.28 11.11 8.76
CA SER A 97 -17.46 12.55 8.56
C SER A 97 -17.23 13.02 7.13
N ARG A 98 -16.56 12.19 6.31
CA ARG A 98 -16.09 12.51 4.96
C ARG A 98 -16.82 11.81 3.82
N MET A 99 -17.50 10.70 4.11
CA MET A 99 -18.11 9.82 3.11
C MET A 99 -19.10 10.56 2.18
N ALA A 100 -18.88 10.42 0.88
CA ALA A 100 -19.67 11.07 -0.16
C ALA A 100 -19.75 10.23 -1.45
N GLU A 101 -20.56 10.70 -2.40
CA GLU A 101 -20.64 10.23 -3.78
C GLU A 101 -20.67 11.41 -4.75
N ASP A 102 -20.30 11.18 -6.01
CA ASP A 102 -20.42 12.16 -7.10
C ASP A 102 -20.80 11.48 -8.43
N ALA A 103 -20.80 12.24 -9.53
CA ALA A 103 -21.20 11.74 -10.84
C ALA A 103 -20.26 10.67 -11.44
N GLU A 104 -19.08 10.44 -10.84
CA GLU A 104 -18.16 9.37 -11.21
C GLU A 104 -18.30 8.13 -10.31
N SER A 105 -19.14 8.18 -9.27
CA SER A 105 -19.40 7.04 -8.37
C SER A 105 -20.17 5.92 -9.04
N PHE A 106 -19.73 4.68 -8.83
CA PHE A 106 -20.36 3.48 -9.37
C PHE A 106 -21.49 2.96 -8.46
N VAL A 107 -22.52 3.78 -8.23
CA VAL A 107 -23.70 3.43 -7.41
C VAL A 107 -25.01 3.39 -8.18
N VAL A 108 -26.01 2.69 -7.63
CA VAL A 108 -27.37 2.68 -8.16
C VAL A 108 -28.01 4.06 -7.94
N ASN A 109 -27.99 4.88 -8.99
CA ASN A 109 -28.33 6.31 -9.02
C ASN A 109 -27.23 7.22 -8.43
N ALA A 110 -26.06 7.27 -9.09
CA ALA A 110 -25.04 8.28 -8.82
C ALA A 110 -25.61 9.72 -8.94
N PRO A 111 -25.13 10.69 -8.13
CA PRO A 111 -25.47 12.10 -8.27
C PRO A 111 -25.27 12.61 -9.70
N ALA A 112 -26.10 13.56 -10.13
CA ALA A 112 -25.84 14.26 -11.39
C ALA A 112 -24.64 15.21 -11.24
N GLU A 113 -23.89 15.46 -12.32
CA GLU A 113 -22.76 16.40 -12.35
C GLU A 113 -23.12 17.80 -11.79
N SER A 114 -24.38 18.23 -11.98
CA SER A 114 -24.91 19.49 -11.44
C SER A 114 -25.20 19.51 -9.94
N GLU A 115 -25.24 18.35 -9.28
CA GLU A 115 -25.42 18.20 -7.83
C GLU A 115 -24.07 18.23 -7.09
N GLY A 116 -22.99 17.87 -7.79
CA GLY A 116 -21.62 17.91 -7.29
C GLY A 116 -21.31 16.75 -6.33
N ILE A 117 -20.53 17.04 -5.29
CA ILE A 117 -20.22 16.10 -4.21
C ILE A 117 -21.41 16.06 -3.24
N VAL A 118 -22.01 14.88 -3.09
CA VAL A 118 -23.18 14.66 -2.21
C VAL A 118 -22.76 13.75 -1.05
N ALA A 119 -22.84 14.26 0.18
CA ALA A 119 -22.51 13.47 1.36
C ALA A 119 -23.39 12.22 1.48
N ARG A 120 -22.78 11.09 1.84
CA ARG A 120 -23.42 9.79 2.02
C ARG A 120 -23.34 9.38 3.49
N ASP A 121 -24.49 8.95 4.01
CA ASP A 121 -24.61 8.48 5.39
C ASP A 121 -24.00 7.08 5.54
N VAL A 122 -22.83 7.02 6.19
CA VAL A 122 -22.17 5.77 6.59
C VAL A 122 -21.88 5.81 8.10
N TYR A 123 -22.24 4.75 8.79
CA TYR A 123 -22.05 4.58 10.23
C TYR A 123 -21.15 3.39 10.49
N ARG A 124 -20.09 3.62 11.27
CA ARG A 124 -19.18 2.61 11.79
C ARG A 124 -19.70 2.12 13.13
N HIS A 125 -19.72 0.80 13.31
CA HIS A 125 -20.02 0.15 14.56
C HIS A 125 -18.79 -0.65 14.99
N GLU A 126 -18.33 -0.44 16.21
CA GLU A 126 -17.18 -1.14 16.78
C GLU A 126 -17.51 -1.67 18.17
N GLY A 127 -17.24 -2.94 18.41
CA GLY A 127 -17.27 -3.54 19.74
C GLY A 127 -16.11 -4.49 19.95
N THR A 128 -15.77 -4.75 21.22
CA THR A 128 -14.66 -5.63 21.60
C THR A 128 -15.21 -6.95 22.13
N ILE A 129 -14.86 -8.06 21.47
CA ILE A 129 -15.03 -9.41 22.07
C ILE A 129 -14.00 -9.51 23.19
N THR A 130 -14.41 -9.97 24.38
CA THR A 130 -13.49 -10.15 25.53
C THR A 130 -13.69 -11.51 26.20
N GLY A 131 -12.64 -11.99 26.87
CA GLY A 131 -12.64 -13.31 27.50
C GLY A 131 -12.36 -14.46 26.52
N MET A 132 -11.74 -14.14 25.38
CA MET A 132 -11.29 -15.13 24.39
C MET A 132 -10.26 -16.08 25.02
N HIS A 133 -10.17 -17.30 24.50
CA HIS A 133 -9.12 -18.24 24.87
C HIS A 133 -7.97 -18.12 23.86
N PRO A 134 -6.72 -17.91 24.31
CA PRO A 134 -5.56 -17.88 23.42
C PRO A 134 -5.53 -19.08 22.51
N THR A 135 -5.02 -18.86 21.29
CA THR A 135 -4.83 -19.89 20.26
C THR A 135 -6.14 -20.56 19.77
N GLN A 136 -7.33 -20.03 20.12
CA GLN A 136 -8.63 -20.61 19.73
C GLN A 136 -9.49 -19.62 18.95
N ARG A 137 -9.55 -19.82 17.63
CA ARG A 137 -10.55 -19.19 16.76
C ARG A 137 -11.95 -19.51 17.27
N MET A 138 -12.73 -18.48 17.60
CA MET A 138 -14.10 -18.60 18.13
C MET A 138 -15.13 -18.11 17.12
N PRO A 139 -16.30 -18.76 17.00
CA PRO A 139 -17.35 -18.34 16.09
C PRO A 139 -18.07 -17.10 16.63
N TYR A 140 -18.31 -16.13 15.74
CA TYR A 140 -19.05 -14.90 16.04
C TYR A 140 -19.98 -14.49 14.90
N ARG A 141 -20.93 -13.60 15.21
CA ARG A 141 -21.75 -12.86 14.23
C ARG A 141 -21.93 -11.42 14.71
N VAL A 142 -22.29 -10.51 13.80
CA VAL A 142 -22.76 -9.17 14.16
C VAL A 142 -24.23 -9.00 13.83
N ILE A 143 -24.93 -8.20 14.65
CA ILE A 143 -26.35 -7.90 14.54
C ILE A 143 -26.53 -6.38 14.61
N SER A 144 -27.18 -5.82 13.59
CA SER A 144 -27.65 -4.43 13.53
C SER A 144 -29.19 -4.40 13.49
N ILE A 145 -29.80 -3.51 14.28
CA ILE A 145 -31.26 -3.37 14.35
C ILE A 145 -31.65 -1.91 14.17
N ASP A 146 -32.48 -1.62 13.16
CA ASP A 146 -33.06 -0.29 12.92
C ASP A 146 -34.56 -0.40 12.60
N GLY A 147 -35.39 0.43 13.21
CA GLY A 147 -36.85 0.42 12.99
C GLY A 147 -37.58 -0.90 13.34
N GLY A 148 -36.89 -1.92 13.84
CA GLY A 148 -37.36 -3.30 13.97
C GLY A 148 -36.98 -4.23 12.81
N GLU A 149 -36.31 -3.71 11.78
CA GLU A 149 -35.60 -4.52 10.79
C GLU A 149 -34.27 -5.01 11.38
N VAL A 150 -33.92 -6.25 11.06
CA VAL A 150 -32.68 -6.91 11.51
C VAL A 150 -31.79 -7.14 10.30
N ALA A 151 -30.52 -6.80 10.43
CA ALA A 151 -29.43 -7.30 9.61
C ALA A 151 -28.50 -8.15 10.52
N MET A 152 -28.18 -9.37 10.09
CA MET A 152 -27.28 -10.27 10.82
C MET A 152 -26.33 -10.95 9.82
N SER A 153 -25.02 -10.87 10.10
CA SER A 153 -23.96 -11.45 9.26
C SER A 153 -24.04 -12.97 9.20
N GLU A 154 -23.27 -13.59 8.31
CA GLU A 154 -22.95 -15.03 8.44
C GLU A 154 -22.09 -15.30 9.69
N VAL A 155 -21.78 -16.57 9.95
CA VAL A 155 -20.88 -17.00 11.03
C VAL A 155 -19.44 -16.91 10.57
N PHE A 156 -18.64 -16.10 11.27
CA PHE A 156 -17.21 -15.90 11.00
C PHE A 156 -16.37 -16.29 12.22
N SER A 157 -15.04 -16.29 12.09
CA SER A 157 -14.13 -16.74 13.15
C SER A 157 -13.16 -15.64 13.60
N ALA A 158 -13.13 -15.38 14.90
CA ALA A 158 -12.24 -14.39 15.50
C ALA A 158 -11.12 -15.07 16.30
N ALA A 159 -9.89 -14.61 16.14
CA ALA A 159 -8.75 -14.93 16.99
C ALA A 159 -8.34 -13.69 17.81
N ASP A 160 -7.85 -13.91 19.03
CA ASP A 160 -7.18 -12.87 19.82
C ASP A 160 -5.73 -12.70 19.36
N LYS A 161 -4.89 -12.00 20.13
CA LYS A 161 -3.50 -11.73 19.75
C LYS A 161 -2.64 -12.99 19.70
N PHE A 162 -1.96 -13.18 18.57
CA PHE A 162 -0.92 -14.20 18.42
C PHE A 162 0.29 -13.87 19.31
N GLU A 163 0.64 -14.79 20.21
CA GLU A 163 1.76 -14.67 21.14
C GLU A 163 3.05 -15.28 20.57
N SER A 164 4.22 -14.84 21.08
CA SER A 164 5.52 -15.38 20.63
C SER A 164 5.61 -16.89 20.85
N GLY A 165 6.07 -17.61 19.82
CA GLY A 165 6.05 -19.06 19.68
C GLY A 165 4.91 -19.59 18.81
N GLU A 166 3.96 -18.74 18.40
CA GLU A 166 2.90 -19.12 17.45
C GLU A 166 3.30 -18.83 16.00
N GLY A 167 3.10 -19.83 15.13
CA GLY A 167 3.16 -19.69 13.68
C GLY A 167 1.94 -18.95 13.16
N VAL A 168 2.16 -17.96 12.28
CA VAL A 168 1.10 -17.10 11.75
C VAL A 168 1.22 -17.07 10.22
N SER A 169 0.08 -17.23 9.55
CA SER A 169 -0.04 -17.22 8.08
C SER A 169 -0.43 -15.81 7.59
N PHE A 170 0.50 -15.12 6.92
CA PHE A 170 0.32 -13.75 6.43
C PHE A 170 0.00 -13.71 4.92
N LEU A 171 -0.91 -12.82 4.54
CA LEU A 171 -1.05 -12.30 3.18
C LEU A 171 -0.33 -10.95 3.09
N LEU A 172 0.50 -10.77 2.05
CA LEU A 172 1.13 -9.50 1.68
C LEU A 172 0.49 -9.03 0.37
N THR A 173 -0.21 -7.89 0.40
CA THR A 173 -0.98 -7.36 -0.74
C THR A 173 -1.04 -5.82 -0.73
N SER A 174 -1.36 -5.19 -1.85
CA SER A 174 -1.42 -3.71 -1.97
C SER A 174 -2.11 -3.31 -3.26
N ASP A 175 -2.39 -2.01 -3.41
CA ASP A 175 -2.79 -1.38 -4.68
C ASP A 175 -4.08 -1.98 -5.29
N HIS A 176 -5.04 -2.35 -4.42
CA HIS A 176 -6.31 -2.96 -4.82
C HIS A 176 -7.13 -2.01 -5.70
N GLN A 177 -7.22 -0.74 -5.31
CA GLN A 177 -7.73 0.40 -6.08
C GLN A 177 -8.86 0.08 -7.10
N GLU A 178 -9.87 -0.71 -6.74
CA GLU A 178 -10.94 -1.17 -7.65
C GLU A 178 -10.47 -1.85 -8.96
N LYS A 179 -9.29 -2.48 -8.96
CA LYS A 179 -8.66 -3.04 -10.16
C LYS A 179 -9.25 -4.40 -10.51
N LYS A 180 -9.39 -4.66 -11.83
CA LYS A 180 -10.21 -5.78 -12.34
C LYS A 180 -9.83 -7.17 -11.81
N ASN A 181 -8.56 -7.44 -11.51
CA ASN A 181 -8.15 -8.75 -10.99
C ASN A 181 -7.93 -8.75 -9.47
N ALA A 182 -8.27 -7.67 -8.73
CA ALA A 182 -8.20 -7.67 -7.26
C ALA A 182 -9.15 -8.71 -6.62
N PRO A 183 -10.44 -8.86 -7.03
CA PRO A 183 -11.28 -9.94 -6.53
C PRO A 183 -10.73 -11.34 -6.86
N ALA A 184 -10.17 -11.53 -8.05
CA ALA A 184 -9.53 -12.79 -8.42
C ALA A 184 -8.28 -13.08 -7.58
N ASN A 185 -7.46 -12.06 -7.33
CA ASN A 185 -6.23 -12.13 -6.55
C ASN A 185 -6.52 -12.57 -5.11
N LEU A 186 -7.45 -11.88 -4.44
CA LEU A 186 -7.86 -12.19 -3.07
C LEU A 186 -8.52 -13.56 -2.95
N GLN A 187 -9.34 -13.96 -3.94
CA GLN A 187 -9.94 -15.29 -3.99
C GLN A 187 -8.90 -16.39 -4.07
N TYR A 188 -7.91 -16.26 -4.98
CA TYR A 188 -6.85 -17.26 -5.13
C TYR A 188 -5.82 -17.22 -4.00
N ALA A 189 -5.55 -16.05 -3.41
CA ALA A 189 -4.70 -15.91 -2.23
C ALA A 189 -5.28 -16.67 -1.04
N ALA A 190 -6.55 -16.42 -0.71
CA ALA A 190 -7.25 -17.11 0.37
C ALA A 190 -7.28 -18.63 0.17
N GLN A 191 -7.54 -19.11 -1.05
CA GLN A 191 -7.53 -20.55 -1.37
C GLN A 191 -6.13 -21.16 -1.29
N THR A 192 -5.14 -20.54 -1.92
CA THR A 192 -3.80 -21.12 -2.07
C THR A 192 -3.04 -21.14 -0.75
N ILE A 193 -3.13 -20.08 0.05
CA ILE A 193 -2.50 -20.02 1.38
C ILE A 193 -3.17 -21.03 2.33
N ALA A 194 -4.50 -21.17 2.29
CA ALA A 194 -5.24 -22.19 3.03
C ALA A 194 -4.82 -23.62 2.70
N GLU A 195 -4.45 -23.90 1.44
CA GLU A 195 -3.95 -25.22 1.02
C GLU A 195 -2.50 -25.51 1.48
N GLN A 196 -1.69 -24.50 1.83
CA GLN A 196 -0.31 -24.70 2.26
C GLN A 196 -0.15 -24.99 3.76
N GLY A 197 -0.83 -24.22 4.62
CA GLY A 197 -0.61 -24.28 6.07
C GLY A 197 -1.83 -24.04 6.95
N GLY A 198 -2.83 -23.31 6.46
CA GLY A 198 -3.99 -22.88 7.25
C GLY A 198 -4.56 -21.57 6.69
N PRO A 199 -5.72 -21.12 7.19
CA PRO A 199 -6.33 -19.87 6.74
C PRO A 199 -5.34 -18.70 6.88
N ILE A 200 -5.57 -17.63 6.13
CA ILE A 200 -4.87 -16.37 6.39
C ILE A 200 -5.25 -15.92 7.81
N ASP A 201 -4.23 -15.71 8.64
CA ASP A 201 -4.36 -15.21 10.00
C ASP A 201 -4.24 -13.69 10.04
N VAL A 202 -3.39 -13.13 9.17
CA VAL A 202 -3.11 -11.70 9.10
C VAL A 202 -3.00 -11.23 7.64
N ALA A 203 -3.60 -10.08 7.33
CA ALA A 203 -3.42 -9.40 6.04
C ALA A 203 -2.64 -8.09 6.24
N LEU A 204 -1.46 -8.00 5.63
CA LEU A 204 -0.63 -6.81 5.55
C LEU A 204 -0.93 -6.10 4.22
N VAL A 205 -1.43 -4.85 4.28
CA VAL A 205 -1.88 -4.10 3.11
C VAL A 205 -1.01 -2.85 2.90
N ALA A 206 -0.08 -2.87 1.95
CA ALA A 206 0.90 -1.80 1.73
C ALA A 206 0.33 -0.59 0.94
N GLY A 207 -0.87 -0.11 1.34
CA GLY A 207 -1.52 1.08 0.83
C GLY A 207 -2.27 0.90 -0.48
N ASP A 208 -2.95 1.97 -0.88
CA ASP A 208 -3.76 2.11 -2.09
C ASP A 208 -4.93 1.09 -2.15
N LEU A 209 -5.78 1.16 -1.13
CA LEU A 209 -6.92 0.28 -0.92
C LEU A 209 -8.07 0.61 -1.90
N VAL A 210 -8.28 1.90 -2.19
CA VAL A 210 -9.31 2.45 -3.09
C VAL A 210 -8.69 3.44 -4.10
N ASN A 211 -9.47 4.05 -4.99
CA ASN A 211 -9.01 5.14 -5.88
C ASN A 211 -9.22 6.53 -5.27
N VAL A 212 -10.32 6.77 -4.53
CA VAL A 212 -10.69 8.07 -3.94
C VAL A 212 -11.21 7.84 -2.51
N PRO A 213 -10.49 8.29 -1.47
CA PRO A 213 -10.71 7.80 -0.10
C PRO A 213 -12.02 8.30 0.53
N ASP A 214 -12.56 9.43 0.08
CA ASP A 214 -13.84 9.95 0.55
C ASP A 214 -15.04 9.32 -0.19
N ARG A 215 -14.82 8.61 -1.31
CA ARG A 215 -15.90 8.04 -2.12
C ARG A 215 -16.35 6.72 -1.50
N ALA A 216 -17.51 6.75 -0.85
CA ALA A 216 -18.00 5.65 -0.02
C ALA A 216 -18.23 4.36 -0.82
N SER A 217 -18.70 4.46 -2.07
CA SER A 217 -18.92 3.28 -2.92
C SER A 217 -17.67 2.46 -3.21
N GLU A 218 -16.48 3.07 -3.24
CA GLU A 218 -15.22 2.35 -3.46
C GLU A 218 -14.79 1.52 -2.25
N TRP A 219 -15.23 1.89 -1.05
CA TRP A 219 -15.05 1.09 0.15
C TRP A 219 -16.05 -0.06 0.21
N PHE A 220 -17.33 0.22 -0.08
CA PHE A 220 -18.43 -0.62 0.40
C PHE A 220 -19.25 -1.38 -0.65
N ASP A 221 -19.76 -0.72 -1.70
CA ASP A 221 -20.86 -1.25 -2.53
C ASP A 221 -20.83 -0.80 -4.00
N HIS A 222 -19.63 -0.69 -4.56
CA HIS A 222 -19.37 -0.49 -5.98
C HIS A 222 -20.17 -1.47 -6.85
N THR A 223 -20.98 -0.95 -7.79
CA THR A 223 -21.98 -1.73 -8.55
C THR A 223 -21.42 -2.84 -9.44
N ASN A 224 -20.12 -2.82 -9.77
CA ASN A 224 -19.45 -3.93 -10.46
C ASN A 224 -18.76 -4.94 -9.51
N GLY A 225 -18.79 -4.74 -8.19
CA GLY A 225 -18.14 -5.67 -7.25
C GLY A 225 -16.67 -5.38 -6.94
N LEU A 226 -16.21 -4.15 -7.14
CA LEU A 226 -14.79 -3.81 -7.06
C LEU A 226 -14.42 -3.04 -5.79
N ALA A 227 -15.37 -2.85 -4.87
CA ALA A 227 -15.10 -2.14 -3.63
C ALA A 227 -14.16 -2.93 -2.71
N PHE A 228 -13.35 -2.22 -1.91
CA PHE A 228 -12.33 -2.81 -1.05
C PHE A 228 -12.90 -3.89 -0.12
N PHE A 229 -13.97 -3.57 0.64
CA PHE A 229 -14.59 -4.55 1.54
C PHE A 229 -15.27 -5.68 0.77
N GLN A 230 -15.83 -5.43 -0.41
CA GLN A 230 -16.39 -6.52 -1.24
C GLN A 230 -15.31 -7.54 -1.62
N GLY A 231 -14.15 -7.10 -2.10
CA GLY A 231 -13.03 -7.98 -2.46
C GLY A 231 -12.42 -8.71 -1.24
N MET A 232 -12.21 -7.98 -0.15
CA MET A 232 -11.61 -8.50 1.09
C MET A 232 -12.54 -9.37 1.95
N GLN A 233 -13.83 -9.46 1.59
CA GLN A 233 -14.83 -10.24 2.34
C GLN A 233 -15.46 -11.38 1.54
N GLY A 234 -15.15 -11.55 0.25
CA GLY A 234 -15.77 -12.59 -0.58
C GLY A 234 -17.12 -12.18 -1.21
N ASN A 235 -17.36 -10.87 -1.31
CA ASN A 235 -18.65 -10.25 -1.64
C ASN A 235 -18.63 -9.43 -2.95
N ALA A 236 -17.61 -9.61 -3.80
CA ALA A 236 -17.46 -8.89 -5.07
C ALA A 236 -18.58 -9.19 -6.08
N GLU A 237 -18.77 -10.47 -6.45
CA GLU A 237 -19.53 -10.85 -7.66
C GLU A 237 -19.01 -10.20 -8.96
N PHE A 238 -17.75 -9.77 -9.01
CA PHE A 238 -17.15 -9.14 -10.20
C PHE A 238 -17.06 -10.12 -11.36
N THR A 239 -17.68 -9.79 -12.50
CA THR A 239 -17.55 -10.57 -13.75
C THR A 239 -16.39 -10.02 -14.58
N ASN A 240 -15.30 -10.79 -14.69
CA ASN A 240 -14.17 -10.42 -15.55
C ASN A 240 -14.64 -10.39 -17.03
N PRO A 241 -14.44 -9.27 -17.76
CA PRO A 241 -15.00 -9.09 -19.10
C PRO A 241 -14.26 -9.87 -20.19
N GLU A 242 -13.00 -10.28 -19.97
CA GLU A 242 -12.23 -11.10 -20.90
C GLU A 242 -12.57 -12.60 -20.83
N SER A 243 -12.70 -13.14 -19.61
CA SER A 243 -12.94 -14.57 -19.36
C SER A 243 -14.42 -14.93 -19.21
N GLY A 244 -15.24 -13.98 -18.74
CA GLY A 244 -16.63 -14.22 -18.33
C GLY A 244 -16.77 -14.93 -16.98
N THR A 245 -15.67 -15.17 -16.27
CA THR A 245 -15.66 -15.77 -14.93
C THR A 245 -16.09 -14.75 -13.88
N VAL A 246 -16.91 -15.18 -12.92
CA VAL A 246 -17.28 -14.38 -11.75
C VAL A 246 -16.28 -14.67 -10.63
N PHE A 247 -15.69 -13.62 -10.09
CA PHE A 247 -14.79 -13.65 -8.95
C PHE A 247 -15.43 -12.93 -7.76
N ASN A 248 -15.40 -13.58 -6.60
CA ASN A 248 -16.07 -13.11 -5.40
C ASN A 248 -15.11 -12.39 -4.44
N GLY A 249 -13.79 -12.53 -4.57
CA GLY A 249 -12.86 -12.14 -3.52
C GLY A 249 -12.58 -13.28 -2.55
N GLY A 250 -11.94 -12.97 -1.41
CA GLY A 250 -11.66 -13.93 -0.35
C GLY A 250 -12.31 -13.52 0.96
N GLU A 251 -12.80 -14.49 1.76
CA GLU A 251 -13.35 -14.24 3.11
C GLU A 251 -12.24 -13.94 4.14
N ILE A 252 -11.48 -12.85 3.92
CA ILE A 252 -10.23 -12.54 4.64
C ILE A 252 -10.52 -11.65 5.85
N ALA A 253 -11.08 -10.45 5.66
CA ALA A 253 -11.11 -9.42 6.69
C ALA A 253 -11.95 -9.80 7.92
N GLN A 254 -12.98 -10.63 7.74
CA GLN A 254 -13.83 -11.21 8.79
C GLN A 254 -13.16 -12.36 9.58
N ASN A 255 -12.01 -12.86 9.13
CA ASN A 255 -11.32 -14.02 9.70
C ASN A 255 -9.86 -13.74 10.06
N ALA A 256 -9.26 -12.67 9.53
CA ALA A 256 -7.86 -12.31 9.71
C ALA A 256 -7.74 -10.89 10.31
N HIS A 257 -6.69 -10.63 11.08
CA HIS A 257 -6.38 -9.26 11.50
C HIS A 257 -5.84 -8.47 10.30
N VAL A 258 -6.36 -7.26 10.05
CA VAL A 258 -5.96 -6.44 8.90
C VAL A 258 -5.12 -5.24 9.36
N TYR A 259 -3.93 -5.11 8.80
CA TYR A 259 -2.99 -4.00 9.04
C TYR A 259 -2.66 -3.29 7.72
N PRO A 260 -3.35 -2.18 7.39
CA PRO A 260 -3.00 -1.35 6.26
C PRO A 260 -1.96 -0.28 6.63
N VAL A 261 -1.31 0.30 5.63
CA VAL A 261 -0.62 1.60 5.70
C VAL A 261 -1.35 2.63 4.84
N ILE A 262 -0.98 3.91 4.97
CA ILE A 262 -1.53 5.00 4.17
C ILE A 262 -0.75 5.11 2.86
N GLY A 263 -1.32 4.64 1.75
CA GLY A 263 -0.87 4.92 0.39
C GLY A 263 -1.34 6.28 -0.13
N ASN A 264 -0.97 6.64 -1.36
CA ASN A 264 -1.30 7.97 -1.88
C ASN A 264 -2.78 8.12 -2.24
N HIS A 265 -3.52 7.01 -2.35
CA HIS A 265 -4.97 6.98 -2.53
C HIS A 265 -5.74 6.94 -1.20
N GLU A 266 -5.08 6.85 -0.04
CA GLU A 266 -5.72 7.07 1.27
C GLU A 266 -5.75 8.57 1.67
N VAL A 267 -5.13 9.43 0.88
CA VAL A 267 -5.02 10.88 1.15
C VAL A 267 -5.96 11.67 0.24
N MET A 268 -7.03 12.23 0.81
CA MET A 268 -7.91 13.14 0.09
C MET A 268 -7.26 14.52 -0.04
N GLY A 269 -7.33 15.14 -1.23
CA GLY A 269 -6.92 16.53 -1.44
C GLY A 269 -7.97 17.55 -1.01
N ARG A 270 -7.86 18.78 -1.54
CA ARG A 270 -8.74 19.91 -1.21
C ARG A 270 -10.20 19.60 -1.54
N VAL A 271 -11.08 19.58 -0.53
CA VAL A 271 -12.53 19.44 -0.73
C VAL A 271 -13.25 20.79 -0.83
N ASP A 272 -12.72 21.86 -0.23
CA ASP A 272 -13.39 23.16 -0.21
C ASP A 272 -13.52 23.75 -1.62
N GLY A 273 -14.73 24.22 -1.95
CA GLY A 273 -15.09 24.74 -3.27
C GLY A 273 -15.06 23.73 -4.43
N ARG A 274 -14.79 22.43 -4.20
CA ARG A 274 -14.80 21.40 -5.26
C ARG A 274 -16.19 20.79 -5.45
N THR A 275 -16.48 20.37 -6.68
CA THR A 275 -17.76 19.75 -7.09
C THR A 275 -17.59 18.34 -7.66
N ASN A 276 -16.39 17.79 -7.64
CA ASN A 276 -16.04 16.46 -8.16
C ASN A 276 -14.90 15.91 -7.29
N MET A 277 -15.04 14.65 -6.87
CA MET A 277 -14.17 14.01 -5.88
C MET A 277 -12.83 13.61 -6.48
N THR A 278 -12.81 13.12 -7.72
CA THR A 278 -11.58 12.83 -8.47
C THR A 278 -10.74 14.10 -8.66
N HIS A 279 -11.38 15.25 -8.90
CA HIS A 279 -10.71 16.54 -8.97
C HIS A 279 -10.20 17.00 -7.59
N ALA A 280 -11.00 16.85 -6.52
CA ALA A 280 -10.57 17.15 -5.16
C ALA A 280 -9.35 16.31 -4.73
N PHE A 281 -9.41 14.98 -4.95
CA PHE A 281 -8.33 14.02 -4.72
C PHE A 281 -7.01 14.44 -5.39
N ASN A 282 -7.03 14.80 -6.68
CA ASN A 282 -5.82 15.19 -7.41
C ASN A 282 -5.27 16.59 -7.02
N ASN A 283 -5.95 17.35 -6.16
CA ASN A 283 -5.58 18.71 -5.77
C ASN A 283 -5.27 18.84 -4.25
N PRO A 284 -4.36 18.06 -3.66
CA PRO A 284 -3.81 18.42 -2.37
C PRO A 284 -2.80 19.56 -2.53
N VAL A 285 -2.65 20.38 -1.49
CA VAL A 285 -1.56 21.38 -1.36
C VAL A 285 -0.86 21.23 -0.01
N PRO A 286 0.43 21.58 0.12
CA PRO A 286 1.14 21.49 1.40
C PRO A 286 0.41 22.23 2.53
N ARG A 287 0.47 21.70 3.76
CA ARG A 287 -0.29 22.27 4.89
C ARG A 287 0.14 23.70 5.21
N GLU A 288 1.40 24.02 5.03
CA GLU A 288 1.99 25.36 5.22
C GLU A 288 1.41 26.38 4.24
N VAL A 289 1.05 25.94 3.02
CA VAL A 289 0.39 26.79 2.02
C VAL A 289 -1.04 27.09 2.48
N ALA A 290 -1.80 26.07 2.88
CA ALA A 290 -3.14 26.27 3.42
C ALA A 290 -3.12 27.13 4.70
N GLU A 291 -2.16 26.94 5.60
CA GLU A 291 -1.96 27.82 6.77
C GLU A 291 -1.69 29.27 6.36
N ALA A 292 -0.83 29.51 5.36
CA ALA A 292 -0.52 30.86 4.88
C ALA A 292 -1.73 31.54 4.21
N GLU A 293 -2.61 30.78 3.54
CA GLU A 293 -3.86 31.30 2.99
C GLU A 293 -4.94 31.50 4.07
N TYR A 294 -5.04 30.60 5.04
CA TYR A 294 -5.91 30.73 6.21
C TYR A 294 -5.68 32.06 6.94
N GLU A 295 -4.43 32.44 7.22
CA GLU A 295 -4.13 33.68 7.95
C GLU A 295 -4.59 34.95 7.20
N LYS A 296 -4.82 34.89 5.87
CA LYS A 296 -5.39 36.00 5.10
C LYS A 296 -6.90 36.15 5.30
N VAL A 297 -7.61 35.05 5.58
CA VAL A 297 -9.07 34.98 5.71
C VAL A 297 -9.56 34.73 7.15
N ALA A 298 -8.64 34.45 8.09
CA ALA A 298 -8.94 34.03 9.46
C ALA A 298 -9.92 34.94 10.20
N ALA A 299 -9.82 36.27 9.99
CA ALA A 299 -10.73 37.24 10.62
C ALA A 299 -12.18 37.17 10.11
N GLU A 300 -12.41 36.57 8.94
CA GLU A 300 -13.74 36.33 8.34
C GLU A 300 -14.26 34.94 8.68
N VAL A 301 -13.45 33.89 8.47
CA VAL A 301 -13.90 32.49 8.64
C VAL A 301 -13.83 32.00 10.09
N ASN A 302 -12.99 32.60 10.92
CA ASN A 302 -12.78 32.21 12.33
C ASN A 302 -12.61 33.44 13.26
N PRO A 303 -13.63 34.32 13.36
CA PRO A 303 -13.55 35.57 14.11
C PRO A 303 -13.36 35.38 15.64
N THR A 304 -13.54 34.16 16.15
CA THR A 304 -13.32 33.79 17.55
C THR A 304 -11.93 33.20 17.82
N GLY A 305 -11.16 32.86 16.79
CA GLY A 305 -9.86 32.19 16.93
C GLY A 305 -9.96 30.78 17.52
N ASP A 306 -11.01 30.04 17.16
CA ASP A 306 -11.21 28.65 17.60
C ASP A 306 -10.23 27.72 16.87
N ALA A 307 -9.45 26.93 17.62
CA ALA A 307 -8.45 26.04 17.06
C ALA A 307 -9.06 24.94 16.17
N ALA A 308 -10.25 24.44 16.51
CA ALA A 308 -10.92 23.40 15.72
C ALA A 308 -11.44 23.95 14.38
N VAL A 309 -11.86 25.22 14.34
CA VAL A 309 -12.26 25.88 13.09
C VAL A 309 -11.04 26.16 12.20
N LYS A 310 -9.88 26.53 12.80
CA LYS A 310 -8.63 26.67 12.05
C LYS A 310 -8.20 25.33 11.45
N GLU A 311 -8.14 24.26 12.26
CA GLU A 311 -7.70 22.95 11.79
C GLU A 311 -8.62 22.41 10.70
N LYS A 312 -9.95 22.46 10.89
CA LYS A 312 -10.88 22.03 9.85
C LYS A 312 -10.73 22.83 8.56
N TRP A 313 -10.53 24.15 8.64
CA TRP A 313 -10.31 24.95 7.44
C TRP A 313 -9.05 24.52 6.69
N ILE A 314 -7.94 24.27 7.42
CA ILE A 314 -6.68 23.78 6.84
C ILE A 314 -6.87 22.40 6.21
N GLU A 315 -7.50 21.46 6.91
CA GLU A 315 -7.80 20.11 6.41
C GLU A 315 -8.64 20.18 5.13
N ASP A 316 -9.72 20.97 5.12
CA ASP A 316 -10.58 21.16 3.94
C ASP A 316 -9.87 21.87 2.77
N ASN A 317 -8.81 22.65 3.05
CA ASN A 317 -8.05 23.44 2.08
C ASN A 317 -6.62 22.93 1.80
N SER A 318 -6.23 21.76 2.32
CA SER A 318 -4.91 21.13 2.13
C SER A 318 -5.08 19.68 1.67
N PHE A 319 -4.98 18.73 2.60
CA PHE A 319 -5.24 17.31 2.41
C PHE A 319 -5.65 16.67 3.74
N SER A 320 -6.21 15.46 3.68
CA SER A 320 -6.72 14.73 4.84
C SER A 320 -6.61 13.22 4.67
N THR A 321 -6.26 12.53 5.76
CA THR A 321 -6.31 11.06 5.93
C THR A 321 -7.54 10.63 6.72
N ARG A 322 -8.50 11.54 6.98
CA ARG A 322 -9.65 11.35 7.86
C ARG A 322 -10.48 10.11 7.53
N SER A 323 -10.72 9.82 6.25
CA SER A 323 -11.49 8.65 5.83
C SER A 323 -10.80 7.33 6.22
N TYR A 324 -9.47 7.24 6.10
CA TYR A 324 -8.69 6.10 6.57
C TYR A 324 -8.72 5.99 8.10
N GLU A 325 -8.43 7.09 8.81
CA GLU A 325 -8.42 7.16 10.29
C GLU A 325 -9.80 6.84 10.91
N GLU A 326 -10.91 7.17 10.24
CA GLU A 326 -12.25 6.86 10.74
C GLU A 326 -12.73 5.44 10.37
N ILE A 327 -12.12 4.78 9.38
CA ILE A 327 -12.46 3.40 8.99
C ILE A 327 -11.72 2.40 9.87
N PHE A 328 -10.41 2.57 10.03
CA PHE A 328 -9.52 1.60 10.69
C PHE A 328 -9.09 2.07 12.08
N SER A 329 -9.27 1.21 13.09
CA SER A 329 -8.55 1.32 14.37
C SER A 329 -7.30 0.46 14.36
N LEU A 330 -6.15 1.06 14.65
CA LEU A 330 -4.81 0.48 14.45
C LEU A 330 -3.93 0.72 15.70
N PRO A 331 -2.80 0.01 15.85
CA PRO A 331 -1.88 0.30 16.94
C PRO A 331 -1.42 1.76 16.90
N GLU A 332 -1.28 2.41 18.05
CA GLU A 332 -0.84 3.81 18.14
C GLU A 332 0.68 3.90 18.39
N SER A 333 1.37 4.83 17.70
CA SER A 333 2.68 5.33 18.13
C SER A 333 2.57 6.67 18.85
N SER A 334 3.55 6.97 19.71
CA SER A 334 3.61 8.23 20.48
C SER A 334 3.78 9.49 19.64
N ALA A 335 4.14 9.36 18.35
CA ALA A 335 4.43 10.47 17.45
C ALA A 335 3.43 10.55 16.27
N GLY A 336 2.98 9.40 15.75
CA GLY A 336 2.08 9.32 14.60
C GLY A 336 0.63 9.01 14.90
N GLY A 337 0.30 8.61 16.14
CA GLY A 337 -0.98 7.95 16.42
C GLY A 337 -1.09 6.67 15.58
N GLU A 338 -2.23 6.47 14.94
CA GLU A 338 -2.52 5.31 14.09
C GLU A 338 -1.90 5.39 12.68
N LYS A 339 -1.31 6.53 12.28
CA LYS A 339 -0.76 6.72 10.92
C LYS A 339 0.52 5.93 10.64
N TYR A 340 1.35 5.73 11.66
CA TYR A 340 2.56 4.91 11.62
C TYR A 340 2.79 4.34 13.01
N TYR A 341 3.11 3.05 13.08
CA TYR A 341 3.01 2.26 14.31
C TYR A 341 3.84 0.98 14.25
N ALA A 342 4.00 0.30 15.39
CA ALA A 342 4.62 -1.02 15.42
C ALA A 342 3.89 -1.95 16.38
N THR A 343 3.76 -3.22 16.00
CA THR A 343 3.10 -4.26 16.80
C THR A 343 3.78 -5.61 16.61
N SER A 344 3.58 -6.52 17.56
CA SER A 344 4.14 -7.87 17.52
C SER A 344 3.01 -8.87 17.30
N ILE A 345 3.22 -9.77 16.35
CA ILE A 345 2.25 -10.72 15.80
C ILE A 345 2.93 -12.08 15.77
N GLY A 346 2.69 -12.91 16.78
CA GLY A 346 3.40 -14.17 16.94
C GLY A 346 4.91 -13.94 17.07
N ASN A 347 5.69 -14.52 16.15
CA ASN A 347 7.14 -14.36 16.05
C ASN A 347 7.61 -13.09 15.30
N THR A 348 6.68 -12.33 14.72
CA THR A 348 6.96 -11.22 13.79
C THR A 348 6.76 -9.86 14.46
N ARG A 349 7.73 -8.95 14.34
CA ARG A 349 7.54 -7.50 14.56
C ARG A 349 7.14 -6.84 13.25
N LEU A 350 5.97 -6.23 13.23
CA LEU A 350 5.52 -5.35 12.15
C LEU A 350 5.82 -3.90 12.51
N ILE A 351 6.46 -3.17 11.60
CA ILE A 351 6.66 -1.71 11.66
C ILE A 351 5.97 -1.10 10.43
N SER A 352 4.92 -0.32 10.64
CA SER A 352 4.14 0.39 9.63
C SER A 352 4.60 1.84 9.52
N LEU A 353 4.95 2.30 8.31
CA LEU A 353 5.40 3.67 8.01
C LEU A 353 4.42 4.40 7.10
N TYR A 354 4.24 5.70 7.36
CA TYR A 354 3.58 6.63 6.46
C TYR A 354 4.65 7.30 5.58
N SER A 355 4.92 6.68 4.44
CA SER A 355 5.97 7.09 3.50
C SER A 355 5.37 7.24 2.10
N THR A 356 4.76 8.40 1.87
CA THR A 356 3.81 8.63 0.77
C THR A 356 3.83 10.09 0.33
N ARG A 357 3.74 10.32 -0.99
CA ARG A 357 3.58 11.65 -1.61
C ARG A 357 2.40 11.71 -2.55
N ILE A 358 2.01 12.91 -2.98
CA ILE A 358 1.01 13.03 -4.05
C ILE A 358 1.57 12.51 -5.37
N TRP A 359 0.83 11.62 -6.03
CA TRP A 359 1.08 11.25 -7.42
C TRP A 359 0.60 12.37 -8.37
N ARG A 360 1.47 12.87 -9.27
CA ARG A 360 1.08 13.77 -10.36
C ARG A 360 1.51 13.29 -11.74
N GLY A 361 0.94 13.88 -12.79
CA GLY A 361 1.36 13.62 -14.18
C GLY A 361 2.86 13.88 -14.40
N THR A 362 3.46 13.16 -15.36
CA THR A 362 4.91 13.14 -15.62
C THR A 362 5.37 14.13 -16.70
N ASP A 363 4.50 15.06 -17.13
CA ASP A 363 4.79 16.05 -18.17
C ASP A 363 5.94 17.00 -17.72
N ALA A 364 6.99 17.13 -18.54
CA ALA A 364 8.16 17.98 -18.29
C ALA A 364 8.33 19.02 -19.41
N VAL A 365 7.36 19.95 -19.52
CA VAL A 365 7.32 20.93 -20.62
C VAL A 365 8.24 22.11 -20.32
N GLU A 366 9.27 22.29 -21.15
CA GLU A 366 10.27 23.36 -20.97
C GLU A 366 9.69 24.76 -21.16
N ASP A 367 9.02 25.04 -22.28
CA ASP A 367 8.47 26.36 -22.60
C ASP A 367 7.35 26.73 -21.61
N PRO A 368 7.52 27.75 -20.74
CA PRO A 368 6.49 28.11 -19.76
C PRO A 368 5.15 28.48 -20.38
N ALA A 369 5.16 29.06 -21.59
CA ALA A 369 3.94 29.45 -22.30
C ALA A 369 3.20 28.24 -22.93
N ALA A 370 3.80 27.05 -22.93
CA ALA A 370 3.22 25.80 -23.41
C ALA A 370 2.72 24.88 -22.29
N ARG A 371 2.88 25.27 -21.01
CA ARG A 371 2.44 24.50 -19.85
C ARG A 371 0.93 24.67 -19.63
N ASP A 372 0.13 23.83 -20.28
CA ASP A 372 -1.34 23.80 -20.17
C ASP A 372 -1.85 22.97 -18.96
N LYS A 373 -0.94 22.29 -18.26
CA LYS A 373 -1.22 21.43 -17.09
C LYS A 373 -0.18 21.61 -16.00
N THR A 374 -0.61 21.36 -14.76
CA THR A 374 0.28 21.11 -13.64
C THR A 374 0.71 19.64 -13.64
N SER A 375 1.98 19.42 -13.35
CA SER A 375 2.64 18.11 -13.31
C SER A 375 3.52 18.01 -12.06
N ARG A 376 4.24 16.90 -11.92
CA ARG A 376 5.29 16.78 -10.91
C ARG A 376 6.49 17.70 -11.16
N TYR A 377 6.69 18.17 -12.39
CA TYR A 377 7.87 18.96 -12.77
C TYR A 377 7.59 20.46 -12.94
N HIS A 378 6.34 20.87 -13.16
CA HIS A 378 5.98 22.29 -13.32
C HIS A 378 4.50 22.58 -13.02
N GLU A 379 4.18 23.86 -12.83
CA GLU A 379 2.79 24.34 -12.80
C GLU A 379 2.24 24.61 -14.21
N SER A 380 0.91 24.64 -14.33
CA SER A 380 0.22 25.28 -15.46
C SER A 380 0.44 26.79 -15.43
N ALA A 381 0.50 27.41 -16.61
CA ALA A 381 0.62 28.87 -16.75
C ALA A 381 -0.58 29.64 -16.15
N ASP A 382 -1.76 29.00 -16.04
CA ASP A 382 -3.00 29.63 -15.58
C ASP A 382 -3.16 29.69 -14.04
N VAL A 383 -2.27 29.04 -13.27
CA VAL A 383 -2.38 28.94 -11.78
C VAL A 383 -1.23 29.59 -11.00
N LEU A 384 -0.29 30.25 -11.69
CA LEU A 384 0.96 30.76 -11.10
C LEU A 384 0.75 31.76 -9.94
N ASP A 385 -0.35 32.52 -9.96
CA ASP A 385 -0.74 33.48 -8.92
C ASP A 385 -1.87 32.99 -7.99
N GLN A 386 -2.23 31.70 -8.07
CA GLN A 386 -3.32 31.06 -7.31
C GLN A 386 -2.76 29.94 -6.42
N PRO A 387 -2.28 30.24 -5.20
CA PRO A 387 -1.61 29.25 -4.33
C PRO A 387 -2.42 27.99 -4.01
N LEU A 388 -3.75 28.06 -4.01
CA LEU A 388 -4.63 26.91 -3.73
C LEU A 388 -5.01 26.09 -4.99
N GLU A 389 -4.57 26.51 -6.16
CA GLU A 389 -4.76 25.81 -7.45
C GLU A 389 -3.43 25.33 -8.06
N ARG A 390 -2.31 25.56 -7.36
CA ARG A 390 -0.97 25.02 -7.69
C ARG A 390 -0.82 23.59 -7.16
N GLY A 391 -0.02 22.77 -7.84
CA GLY A 391 0.27 21.39 -7.43
C GLY A 391 1.44 21.21 -6.47
N TYR A 392 2.42 22.12 -6.46
CA TYR A 392 3.62 22.00 -5.61
C TYR A 392 4.48 20.74 -5.87
N GLY A 393 4.40 20.17 -7.07
CA GLY A 393 5.11 18.93 -7.43
C GLY A 393 4.57 17.69 -6.70
N ASP A 394 5.34 16.60 -6.74
CA ASP A 394 5.11 15.38 -5.97
C ASP A 394 5.60 15.57 -4.51
N PHE A 395 4.98 16.50 -3.78
CA PHE A 395 5.35 16.77 -2.38
C PHE A 395 4.90 15.63 -1.44
N ILE A 396 5.72 15.35 -0.42
CA ILE A 396 5.47 14.29 0.56
C ILE A 396 4.41 14.72 1.59
N PHE A 397 3.54 13.80 2.02
CA PHE A 397 2.46 14.12 2.97
C PHE A 397 2.89 14.06 4.44
N GLU A 398 3.87 13.21 4.76
CA GLU A 398 4.47 13.04 6.09
C GLU A 398 5.98 12.91 5.92
N ASP A 399 6.76 13.54 6.81
CA ASP A 399 8.20 13.61 6.66
C ASP A 399 8.92 12.45 7.37
N LEU A 400 9.85 11.81 6.67
CA LEU A 400 10.70 10.72 7.14
C LEU A 400 12.20 11.09 7.08
N ALA A 401 12.53 12.36 6.81
CA ALA A 401 13.89 12.88 6.86
C ALA A 401 14.51 12.77 8.26
N VAL A 402 15.85 12.75 8.34
CA VAL A 402 16.59 12.86 9.60
C VAL A 402 16.03 14.03 10.45
N ASP A 403 15.91 13.80 11.76
CA ASP A 403 15.28 14.68 12.76
C ASP A 403 13.74 14.84 12.65
N SER A 404 13.04 14.21 11.70
CA SER A 404 11.56 14.22 11.67
C SER A 404 10.95 13.45 12.85
N ALA A 405 9.66 13.68 13.13
CA ALA A 405 8.94 12.95 14.19
C ALA A 405 8.90 11.43 13.91
N GLN A 406 8.62 11.04 12.67
CA GLN A 406 8.57 9.64 12.24
C GLN A 406 9.96 9.01 12.22
N TYR A 407 10.99 9.70 11.73
CA TYR A 407 12.38 9.22 11.73
C TYR A 407 12.88 8.94 13.16
N ASN A 408 12.69 9.90 14.07
CA ASN A 408 13.13 9.76 15.46
C ASN A 408 12.39 8.65 16.20
N TRP A 409 11.11 8.43 15.89
CA TRP A 409 10.37 7.28 16.41
C TRP A 409 10.89 5.97 15.83
N LEU A 410 11.12 5.88 14.52
CA LEU A 410 11.63 4.68 13.86
C LEU A 410 13.02 4.27 14.36
N GLU A 411 13.93 5.23 14.59
CA GLU A 411 15.24 4.93 15.20
C GLU A 411 15.10 4.29 16.59
N GLN A 412 14.16 4.79 17.40
CA GLN A 412 13.87 4.23 18.73
C GLN A 412 13.19 2.87 18.65
N GLU A 413 12.28 2.66 17.72
CA GLU A 413 11.56 1.40 17.51
C GLU A 413 12.48 0.29 16.98
N LEU A 414 13.39 0.60 16.05
CA LEU A 414 14.41 -0.36 15.59
C LEU A 414 15.44 -0.72 16.66
N ALA A 415 15.50 0.05 17.76
CA ALA A 415 16.32 -0.23 18.93
C ALA A 415 15.50 -0.80 20.11
N SER A 416 14.21 -1.06 19.94
CA SER A 416 13.35 -1.61 21.00
C SER A 416 13.68 -3.08 21.28
N PRO A 417 13.51 -3.58 22.52
CA PRO A 417 13.55 -5.01 22.80
C PRO A 417 12.55 -5.78 21.94
N GLU A 418 11.35 -5.23 21.73
CA GLU A 418 10.28 -5.83 20.94
C GLU A 418 10.69 -6.07 19.46
N THR A 419 11.54 -5.22 18.89
CA THR A 419 12.10 -5.38 17.54
C THR A 419 13.38 -6.20 17.53
N THR A 420 14.27 -6.02 18.51
CA THR A 420 15.60 -6.68 18.52
C THR A 420 15.58 -8.11 19.06
N GLU A 421 14.50 -8.53 19.75
CA GLU A 421 14.28 -9.91 20.21
C GLU A 421 13.28 -10.69 19.31
N ALA A 422 12.70 -10.05 18.28
CA ALA A 422 11.81 -10.72 17.33
C ALA A 422 12.58 -11.67 16.40
N GLU A 423 11.92 -12.75 15.95
CA GLU A 423 12.50 -13.71 15.01
C GLU A 423 12.46 -13.19 13.57
N HIS A 424 11.42 -12.41 13.25
CA HIS A 424 11.24 -11.74 11.96
C HIS A 424 10.83 -10.28 12.16
N VAL A 425 11.46 -9.36 11.43
CA VAL A 425 11.10 -7.94 11.44
C VAL A 425 10.73 -7.46 10.04
N ILE A 426 9.48 -7.04 9.88
CA ILE A 426 8.91 -6.53 8.64
C ILE A 426 8.68 -5.02 8.77
N VAL A 427 9.29 -4.24 7.88
CA VAL A 427 8.95 -2.83 7.66
C VAL A 427 8.00 -2.73 6.46
N MET A 428 6.79 -2.24 6.69
CA MET A 428 5.76 -2.05 5.66
C MET A 428 5.57 -0.56 5.39
N LEU A 429 5.60 -0.18 4.12
CA LEU A 429 5.46 1.21 3.66
C LEU A 429 4.95 1.25 2.23
N HIS A 430 4.27 2.31 1.80
CA HIS A 430 3.71 2.35 0.44
C HIS A 430 4.80 2.55 -0.64
N GLU A 431 5.66 3.57 -0.50
CA GLU A 431 6.79 3.83 -1.41
C GLU A 431 8.13 3.37 -0.84
N SER A 432 8.87 2.53 -1.57
CA SER A 432 10.15 1.92 -1.15
C SER A 432 11.39 2.55 -1.81
N PRO A 433 12.56 2.55 -1.13
CA PRO A 433 13.85 2.93 -1.72
C PRO A 433 14.25 2.11 -2.95
N HIS A 434 13.72 0.88 -3.09
CA HIS A 434 14.05 -0.03 -4.18
C HIS A 434 12.79 -0.48 -4.92
N SER A 435 12.69 -0.08 -6.20
CA SER A 435 11.65 -0.55 -7.11
C SER A 435 12.10 -0.40 -8.56
N LEU A 436 11.72 -1.36 -9.41
CA LEU A 436 11.82 -1.20 -10.88
C LEU A 436 10.66 -0.36 -11.44
N GLY A 437 9.73 0.06 -10.60
CA GLY A 437 8.50 0.72 -11.00
C GLY A 437 8.67 2.08 -11.66
N ASN A 438 7.61 2.49 -12.38
CA ASN A 438 7.51 3.82 -12.98
C ASN A 438 7.63 4.94 -11.95
N ASN A 439 6.90 4.80 -10.83
CA ASN A 439 6.72 5.87 -9.87
C ASN A 439 7.90 6.01 -8.89
N ALA A 440 8.91 5.15 -9.01
CA ALA A 440 10.19 5.28 -8.31
C ALA A 440 11.02 6.53 -8.73
N MET A 441 10.57 7.29 -9.74
CA MET A 441 11.05 8.64 -10.06
C MET A 441 9.89 9.64 -10.07
N PRO A 442 10.11 10.91 -9.67
CA PRO A 442 11.37 11.47 -9.17
C PRO A 442 11.71 10.89 -7.78
N HIS A 443 12.83 11.30 -7.21
CA HIS A 443 13.19 10.93 -5.85
C HIS A 443 12.07 11.29 -4.85
N PHE A 444 11.93 10.47 -3.80
CA PHE A 444 11.02 10.75 -2.69
C PHE A 444 11.66 11.83 -1.81
N SER A 445 11.37 13.08 -2.13
CA SER A 445 12.06 14.25 -1.57
C SER A 445 11.15 15.47 -1.56
N HIS A 446 11.39 16.41 -0.65
CA HIS A 446 10.78 17.74 -0.72
C HIS A 446 11.14 18.44 -2.05
N PRO A 447 10.15 18.86 -2.87
CA PRO A 447 10.41 19.47 -4.17
C PRO A 447 11.05 20.85 -4.04
N VAL A 448 12.08 21.12 -4.86
CA VAL A 448 12.78 22.40 -4.88
C VAL A 448 12.17 23.30 -5.95
N GLU A 449 11.40 24.31 -5.52
CA GLU A 449 10.74 25.29 -6.39
C GLU A 449 11.75 26.24 -7.08
N SER A 450 11.60 26.42 -8.39
CA SER A 450 12.25 27.48 -9.17
C SER A 450 11.22 28.35 -9.88
N VAL A 451 11.27 29.66 -9.63
CA VAL A 451 10.35 30.67 -10.19
C VAL A 451 10.99 31.39 -11.37
N GLU A 452 10.38 31.23 -12.55
CA GLU A 452 10.82 31.86 -13.80
C GLU A 452 10.17 33.23 -13.99
N LYS A 453 10.93 34.19 -14.54
CA LYS A 453 10.48 35.57 -14.72
C LYS A 453 10.89 36.15 -16.08
N ASP A 454 10.04 37.03 -16.61
CA ASP A 454 10.34 37.82 -17.81
C ASP A 454 11.29 39.01 -17.53
N GLU A 455 11.61 39.79 -18.57
CA GLU A 455 12.49 40.97 -18.46
C GLU A 455 11.88 42.08 -17.57
N GLU A 456 10.55 42.13 -17.49
CA GLU A 456 9.77 43.02 -16.63
C GLU A 456 9.70 42.56 -15.15
N GLY A 457 10.00 41.29 -14.87
CA GLY A 457 10.01 40.69 -13.54
C GLY A 457 8.69 40.02 -13.11
N ASN A 458 7.74 39.84 -14.03
CA ASN A 458 6.51 39.06 -13.80
C ASN A 458 6.86 37.57 -13.73
N VAL A 459 6.10 36.79 -12.95
CA VAL A 459 6.24 35.32 -12.94
C VAL A 459 5.62 34.77 -14.21
N VAL A 460 6.38 33.95 -14.96
CA VAL A 460 5.93 33.33 -16.21
C VAL A 460 5.93 31.81 -16.18
N GLY A 461 6.54 31.21 -15.15
CA GLY A 461 6.57 29.77 -14.96
C GLY A 461 7.06 29.40 -13.57
N ILE A 462 6.68 28.22 -13.10
CA ILE A 462 7.22 27.58 -11.90
C ILE A 462 7.58 26.14 -12.25
N THR A 463 8.75 25.69 -11.79
CA THR A 463 9.30 24.34 -11.98
C THR A 463 9.70 23.74 -10.64
N TYR A 464 9.77 22.40 -10.59
CA TYR A 464 10.18 21.62 -9.43
C TYR A 464 11.32 20.68 -9.80
N GLU A 465 12.37 20.73 -9.01
CA GLU A 465 13.57 19.90 -9.06
C GLU A 465 13.60 18.94 -7.85
N TYR A 466 14.18 17.76 -8.02
CA TYR A 466 14.21 16.70 -7.00
C TYR A 466 15.64 16.19 -6.80
N PRO A 467 16.51 16.94 -6.09
CA PRO A 467 17.92 16.58 -5.96
C PRO A 467 18.12 15.19 -5.36
N GLU A 468 19.08 14.42 -5.89
CA GLU A 468 19.45 13.08 -5.39
C GLU A 468 19.80 13.13 -3.89
N GLU A 469 20.50 14.17 -3.44
CA GLU A 469 20.81 14.40 -2.02
C GLU A 469 19.57 14.62 -1.13
N GLY A 470 18.42 14.96 -1.72
CA GLY A 470 17.14 15.13 -1.05
C GLY A 470 16.32 13.83 -0.91
N ASN A 471 16.75 12.71 -1.51
CA ASN A 471 15.99 11.45 -1.46
C ASN A 471 15.92 10.87 -0.05
N ILE A 472 14.80 11.08 0.64
CA ILE A 472 14.60 10.70 2.05
C ILE A 472 14.66 9.18 2.24
N LEU A 473 14.15 8.40 1.27
CA LEU A 473 14.17 6.94 1.35
C LEU A 473 15.61 6.40 1.35
N LEU A 474 16.50 6.96 0.55
CA LEU A 474 17.91 6.53 0.48
C LEU A 474 18.80 7.19 1.53
N ASN A 475 18.56 8.45 1.86
CA ASN A 475 19.47 9.24 2.70
C ASN A 475 19.05 9.28 4.19
N SER A 476 17.82 8.87 4.51
CA SER A 476 17.29 8.80 5.89
C SER A 476 16.80 7.40 6.27
N LEU A 477 15.91 6.79 5.48
CA LEU A 477 15.34 5.47 5.83
C LEU A 477 16.37 4.33 5.71
N MET A 478 17.03 4.19 4.55
CA MET A 478 18.01 3.09 4.32
C MET A 478 19.11 3.00 5.40
N PRO A 479 19.74 4.10 5.87
CA PRO A 479 20.69 4.06 6.99
C PRO A 479 20.15 3.52 8.32
N LEU A 480 18.83 3.49 8.52
CA LEU A 480 18.19 2.89 9.69
C LEU A 480 17.87 1.41 9.48
N VAL A 481 17.24 1.06 8.35
CA VAL A 481 16.70 -0.30 8.09
C VAL A 481 17.71 -1.26 7.48
N ASP A 482 18.68 -0.77 6.70
CA ASP A 482 19.69 -1.55 5.99
C ASP A 482 21.11 -1.13 6.41
N LYS A 483 21.37 -1.24 7.72
CA LYS A 483 22.70 -1.09 8.32
C LYS A 483 23.27 -2.45 8.73
N PRO A 484 24.60 -2.62 8.81
CA PRO A 484 25.20 -3.85 9.33
C PRO A 484 24.65 -4.20 10.72
N GLY A 485 24.18 -5.44 10.88
CA GLY A 485 23.54 -5.91 12.11
C GLY A 485 22.13 -5.35 12.37
N THR A 486 21.44 -4.84 11.34
CA THR A 486 20.02 -4.46 11.42
C THR A 486 19.14 -5.65 11.86
N PRO A 487 18.09 -5.42 12.67
CA PRO A 487 17.13 -6.46 12.97
C PRO A 487 16.14 -6.71 11.81
N VAL A 488 16.02 -5.79 10.82
CA VAL A 488 15.07 -5.88 9.71
C VAL A 488 15.38 -7.04 8.77
N ASP A 489 14.39 -7.87 8.46
CA ASP A 489 14.50 -8.96 7.47
C ASP A 489 13.85 -8.59 6.13
N LEU A 490 12.71 -7.91 6.18
CA LEU A 490 11.87 -7.64 5.02
C LEU A 490 11.37 -6.21 5.01
N VAL A 491 11.50 -5.55 3.86
CA VAL A 491 10.84 -4.29 3.52
C VAL A 491 9.79 -4.59 2.44
N PHE A 492 8.53 -4.32 2.74
CA PHE A 492 7.39 -4.67 1.89
C PHE A 492 6.62 -3.41 1.43
N ASN A 493 6.41 -3.27 0.12
CA ASN A 493 5.77 -2.10 -0.48
C ASN A 493 4.82 -2.36 -1.66
N GLY A 494 4.18 -1.28 -2.11
CA GLY A 494 3.29 -1.22 -3.28
C GLY A 494 3.66 -0.09 -4.26
N HIS A 495 2.66 0.67 -4.73
CA HIS A 495 2.73 1.95 -5.46
C HIS A 495 3.03 1.93 -6.97
N SER A 496 3.82 0.98 -7.50
CA SER A 496 4.13 0.96 -8.94
C SER A 496 3.42 -0.14 -9.74
N HIS A 497 2.58 -0.93 -9.07
CA HIS A 497 1.76 -1.99 -9.67
C HIS A 497 2.61 -3.03 -10.42
N LEU A 498 3.56 -3.66 -9.75
CA LEU A 498 4.31 -4.80 -10.27
C LEU A 498 4.70 -5.77 -9.16
N TRP A 499 5.33 -6.88 -9.55
CA TRP A 499 6.11 -7.70 -8.63
C TRP A 499 7.60 -7.56 -8.97
N ASN A 500 8.46 -7.39 -7.95
CA ASN A 500 9.92 -7.51 -8.05
C ASN A 500 10.54 -7.66 -6.65
N ARG A 501 11.69 -8.34 -6.57
CA ARG A 501 12.47 -8.52 -5.33
C ARG A 501 13.89 -7.97 -5.45
N PHE A 502 14.45 -7.50 -4.34
CA PHE A 502 15.87 -7.20 -4.16
C PHE A 502 16.36 -7.77 -2.83
N GLU A 503 17.67 -7.84 -2.65
CA GLU A 503 18.34 -8.18 -1.40
C GLU A 503 19.59 -7.31 -1.25
N SER A 504 19.83 -6.80 -0.04
CA SER A 504 20.99 -5.97 0.30
C SER A 504 22.20 -6.82 0.73
N ASP A 505 23.39 -6.21 0.73
CA ASP A 505 24.61 -6.84 1.26
C ASP A 505 24.51 -7.18 2.77
N ASN A 506 23.55 -6.60 3.51
CA ASN A 506 23.28 -6.92 4.92
C ASN A 506 22.22 -8.01 5.12
N GLY A 507 21.61 -8.54 4.04
CA GLY A 507 20.59 -9.59 4.08
C GLY A 507 19.14 -9.10 4.22
N VAL A 508 18.89 -7.78 4.20
CA VAL A 508 17.54 -7.22 4.14
C VAL A 508 16.94 -7.48 2.76
N ASN A 509 15.78 -8.13 2.72
CA ASN A 509 15.00 -8.35 1.50
C ASN A 509 14.05 -7.17 1.25
N PHE A 510 13.85 -6.81 -0.01
CA PHE A 510 12.87 -5.80 -0.43
C PHE A 510 11.91 -6.43 -1.44
N ILE A 511 10.60 -6.35 -1.21
CA ILE A 511 9.59 -6.88 -2.12
C ILE A 511 8.49 -5.86 -2.41
N GLU A 512 8.27 -5.59 -3.69
CA GLU A 512 7.04 -4.99 -4.18
C GLU A 512 6.15 -6.12 -4.71
N THR A 513 4.88 -6.16 -4.30
CA THR A 513 3.93 -7.23 -4.69
C THR A 513 2.52 -6.67 -4.90
N SER A 514 2.43 -5.69 -5.79
CA SER A 514 1.24 -4.85 -6.07
C SER A 514 0.52 -5.20 -7.38
N ASN A 515 0.91 -6.28 -8.07
CA ASN A 515 0.32 -6.62 -9.36
C ASN A 515 -1.03 -7.36 -9.22
N VAL A 516 -2.12 -6.60 -9.19
CA VAL A 516 -3.50 -7.12 -9.24
C VAL A 516 -4.14 -6.99 -10.63
N GLY A 517 -3.37 -7.29 -11.70
CA GLY A 517 -3.85 -7.26 -13.09
C GLY A 517 -3.83 -5.88 -13.74
N ASN A 518 -2.99 -5.01 -13.24
CA ASN A 518 -2.71 -3.66 -13.72
C ASN A 518 -1.24 -3.38 -13.45
N SER A 519 -0.58 -2.61 -14.32
CA SER A 519 0.81 -2.24 -14.12
C SER A 519 1.18 -0.89 -14.72
N TYR A 520 1.98 -0.10 -14.00
CA TYR A 520 2.62 1.10 -14.54
C TYR A 520 3.96 0.79 -15.25
N GLY A 521 4.38 -0.47 -15.26
CA GLY A 521 5.50 -0.98 -16.03
C GLY A 521 6.82 -1.05 -15.26
N ALA A 522 7.61 -2.08 -15.57
CA ALA A 522 8.97 -2.25 -15.06
C ALA A 522 9.97 -1.49 -15.93
N ARG A 523 10.84 -0.73 -15.29
CA ARG A 523 11.78 0.22 -15.90
C ARG A 523 13.17 -0.40 -15.91
N HIS A 524 13.31 -1.42 -16.74
CA HIS A 524 14.54 -2.19 -16.95
C HIS A 524 14.90 -2.18 -18.45
N GLU A 525 16.19 -2.32 -18.80
CA GLU A 525 16.62 -2.29 -20.22
C GLU A 525 15.96 -3.41 -21.05
N ASP A 526 15.72 -4.57 -20.42
CA ASP A 526 15.06 -5.73 -21.05
C ASP A 526 13.51 -5.71 -21.01
N SER A 527 12.92 -4.59 -20.57
CA SER A 527 11.47 -4.40 -20.52
C SER A 527 10.93 -3.68 -21.76
N THR A 528 9.77 -4.12 -22.27
CA THR A 528 9.09 -3.37 -23.36
C THR A 528 8.39 -2.10 -22.89
N ASN A 529 8.30 -1.86 -21.58
CA ASN A 529 7.74 -0.61 -21.05
C ASN A 529 8.61 0.61 -21.37
N GLY A 530 9.91 0.42 -21.62
CA GLY A 530 10.87 1.49 -21.91
C GLY A 530 11.28 2.31 -20.67
N PRO A 531 12.04 3.40 -20.87
CA PRO A 531 12.59 4.20 -19.79
C PRO A 531 11.50 4.91 -18.98
N ARG A 532 11.83 5.37 -17.77
CA ARG A 532 10.96 6.27 -17.00
C ARG A 532 10.73 7.59 -17.77
N PRO A 533 9.52 8.18 -17.68
CA PRO A 533 9.24 9.51 -18.21
C PRO A 533 9.86 10.57 -17.28
N VAL A 534 11.16 10.81 -17.47
CA VAL A 534 11.95 11.83 -16.77
C VAL A 534 12.23 13.03 -17.68
N PRO A 535 12.62 14.20 -17.13
CA PRO A 535 12.99 15.37 -17.92
C PRO A 535 14.12 15.12 -18.93
N ALA A 536 14.16 15.95 -19.97
CA ALA A 536 15.14 15.82 -21.05
C ALA A 536 16.59 16.02 -20.54
N LYS A 537 17.52 15.20 -21.02
CA LYS A 537 18.93 15.20 -20.56
C LYS A 537 19.72 16.47 -20.90
N ASP A 538 19.23 17.27 -21.83
CA ASP A 538 19.77 18.57 -22.23
C ASP A 538 18.96 19.76 -21.68
N SER A 539 18.07 19.52 -20.71
CA SER A 539 17.23 20.57 -20.14
C SER A 539 18.03 21.62 -19.38
N GLN A 540 17.50 22.85 -19.39
CA GLN A 540 17.99 23.97 -18.59
C GLN A 540 17.34 24.07 -17.20
N TYR A 541 16.26 23.33 -16.96
CA TYR A 541 15.45 23.40 -15.73
C TYR A 541 15.72 22.27 -14.74
N TRP A 542 16.09 21.11 -15.28
CA TRP A 542 16.19 19.85 -14.54
C TRP A 542 17.58 19.24 -14.74
N ASP A 543 18.32 19.03 -13.66
CA ASP A 543 19.67 18.45 -13.67
C ASP A 543 19.57 16.93 -13.93
N PRO A 544 20.05 16.42 -15.08
CA PRO A 544 19.86 15.01 -15.46
C PRO A 544 20.50 13.99 -14.52
N LYS A 545 21.35 14.41 -13.56
CA LYS A 545 21.87 13.51 -12.52
C LYS A 545 20.76 13.02 -11.56
N ASN A 546 19.71 13.82 -11.37
CA ASN A 546 18.62 13.57 -10.41
C ASN A 546 17.58 12.55 -10.93
N TYR A 547 17.81 11.97 -12.10
CA TYR A 547 16.78 11.27 -12.87
C TYR A 547 17.31 9.97 -13.48
N MET A 548 16.67 8.86 -13.08
CA MET A 548 17.08 7.52 -13.48
C MET A 548 16.05 6.88 -14.44
N GLU A 549 16.43 6.76 -15.71
CA GLU A 549 15.59 6.13 -16.75
C GLU A 549 15.31 4.64 -16.50
N TYR A 550 16.25 3.90 -15.92
CA TYR A 550 16.19 2.45 -15.72
C TYR A 550 16.85 2.02 -14.40
N GLY A 551 16.38 0.92 -13.82
CA GLY A 551 16.96 0.32 -12.60
C GLY A 551 16.34 0.84 -11.31
N SER A 552 16.83 0.32 -10.18
CA SER A 552 16.39 0.67 -8.82
C SER A 552 17.04 1.98 -8.36
N PRO A 553 16.31 2.99 -7.84
CA PRO A 553 16.91 4.24 -7.37
C PRO A 553 18.00 4.05 -6.32
N GLY A 554 17.82 3.10 -5.40
CA GLY A 554 18.84 2.73 -4.41
C GLY A 554 19.96 1.83 -4.92
N GLY A 555 20.01 1.49 -6.21
CA GLY A 555 21.14 0.80 -6.83
C GLY A 555 21.25 -0.71 -6.62
N LEU A 556 20.31 -1.36 -5.92
CA LEU A 556 20.26 -2.82 -5.84
C LEU A 556 19.80 -3.44 -7.17
N GLU A 557 20.43 -4.55 -7.54
CA GLU A 557 20.09 -5.35 -8.72
C GLU A 557 18.85 -6.22 -8.45
N PRO A 558 17.87 -6.28 -9.37
CA PRO A 558 16.63 -7.01 -9.16
C PRO A 558 16.82 -8.52 -9.29
N ILE A 559 16.17 -9.28 -8.42
CA ILE A 559 16.31 -10.74 -8.33
C ILE A 559 15.31 -11.45 -9.25
N VAL A 560 15.81 -12.42 -10.01
CA VAL A 560 14.98 -13.31 -10.85
C VAL A 560 14.21 -14.30 -9.96
N PRO A 561 12.88 -14.48 -10.15
CA PRO A 561 12.09 -15.49 -9.45
C PRO A 561 12.75 -16.88 -9.49
N THR A 562 12.84 -17.55 -8.33
CA THR A 562 13.60 -18.80 -8.17
C THR A 562 12.91 -20.03 -8.74
N ILE A 563 11.57 -20.00 -8.87
CA ILE A 563 10.76 -21.17 -9.23
C ILE A 563 10.29 -21.10 -10.69
N LYS A 564 9.59 -20.03 -11.08
CA LYS A 564 8.97 -19.92 -12.41
C LYS A 564 8.98 -18.47 -12.95
N PRO A 565 10.15 -17.90 -13.26
CA PRO A 565 10.24 -16.56 -13.83
C PRO A 565 9.56 -16.49 -15.21
N LEU A 566 9.01 -15.31 -15.54
CA LEU A 566 8.52 -15.03 -16.88
C LEU A 566 9.69 -14.80 -17.85
N GLU A 567 9.47 -14.99 -19.15
CA GLU A 567 10.46 -14.63 -20.18
C GLU A 567 10.56 -13.11 -20.33
N GLY A 568 11.80 -12.62 -20.49
CA GLY A 568 12.14 -11.24 -20.82
C GLY A 568 11.56 -10.84 -22.18
N GLN A 569 10.99 -9.64 -22.22
CA GLN A 569 10.11 -9.23 -23.32
C GLN A 569 10.89 -8.74 -24.56
N THR A 570 12.12 -8.25 -24.39
CA THR A 570 12.98 -7.78 -25.49
C THR A 570 14.04 -8.82 -25.90
N LEU A 571 14.56 -9.59 -24.94
CA LEU A 571 15.54 -10.66 -25.14
C LEU A 571 14.87 -12.04 -24.95
N SER A 572 14.38 -12.60 -26.06
CA SER A 572 13.70 -13.91 -26.06
C SER A 572 14.57 -15.01 -25.46
N GLY A 573 14.09 -15.58 -24.34
CA GLY A 573 14.68 -16.72 -23.64
C GLY A 573 15.46 -16.39 -22.37
N GLU A 574 15.73 -15.11 -22.05
CA GLU A 574 16.26 -14.71 -20.74
C GLU A 574 15.12 -14.55 -19.72
N PRO A 575 15.32 -14.83 -18.42
CA PRO A 575 14.27 -14.67 -17.41
C PRO A 575 14.14 -13.23 -16.91
N ALA A 576 12.92 -12.75 -16.71
CA ALA A 576 12.63 -11.40 -16.21
C ALA A 576 12.62 -11.37 -14.66
N PRO A 577 13.39 -10.47 -14.00
CA PRO A 577 13.31 -10.23 -12.55
C PRO A 577 12.14 -9.32 -12.12
N TRP A 578 11.01 -9.39 -12.83
CA TRP A 578 9.78 -8.67 -12.49
C TRP A 578 8.53 -9.33 -13.10
N VAL A 579 7.34 -8.96 -12.59
CA VAL A 579 6.04 -9.19 -13.24
C VAL A 579 5.29 -7.87 -13.38
N ALA A 580 5.33 -7.28 -14.57
CA ALA A 580 4.63 -6.05 -14.93
C ALA A 580 3.68 -6.36 -16.09
N SER A 581 2.39 -6.54 -15.78
CA SER A 581 1.38 -7.05 -16.71
C SER A 581 -0.01 -6.61 -16.30
N ASN A 582 -0.92 -6.43 -17.28
CA ASN A 582 -2.35 -6.21 -17.05
C ASN A 582 -3.18 -7.50 -17.22
N GLN A 583 -2.52 -8.63 -17.50
CA GLN A 583 -3.13 -9.94 -17.69
C GLN A 583 -2.83 -10.86 -16.49
N TYR A 584 -1.55 -10.95 -16.12
CA TYR A 584 -1.12 -11.72 -14.95
C TYR A 584 -1.41 -10.95 -13.66
N SER A 585 -1.70 -11.70 -12.60
CA SER A 585 -1.89 -11.19 -11.24
C SER A 585 -1.00 -12.01 -10.29
N VAL A 586 -0.45 -11.36 -9.27
CA VAL A 586 0.53 -11.92 -8.33
C VAL A 586 0.09 -11.63 -6.90
N PHE A 587 0.17 -12.63 -6.02
CA PHE A 587 -0.02 -12.45 -4.58
C PHE A 587 1.12 -13.12 -3.82
N THR A 588 1.40 -12.62 -2.61
CA THR A 588 2.52 -13.09 -1.79
C THR A 588 2.02 -13.49 -0.40
N GLY A 589 2.51 -14.61 0.11
CA GLY A 589 2.27 -15.06 1.47
C GLY A 589 3.58 -15.22 2.23
N PHE A 590 3.51 -15.08 3.55
CA PHE A 590 4.63 -15.29 4.46
C PHE A 590 4.17 -16.17 5.62
N ASP A 591 5.00 -17.14 5.98
CA ASP A 591 4.76 -18.09 7.07
C ASP A 591 5.83 -17.86 8.15
N SER A 592 5.42 -17.37 9.33
CA SER A 592 6.34 -17.07 10.44
C SER A 592 6.71 -18.27 11.31
N GLU A 593 6.22 -19.49 11.03
CA GLU A 593 6.78 -20.72 11.62
C GLU A 593 8.00 -21.18 10.82
N THR A 594 7.97 -21.01 9.49
CA THR A 594 9.07 -21.46 8.61
C THR A 594 10.02 -20.35 8.18
N GLY A 595 9.63 -19.08 8.34
CA GLY A 595 10.38 -17.91 7.85
C GLY A 595 10.35 -17.75 6.33
N ILE A 596 9.45 -18.46 5.62
CA ILE A 596 9.43 -18.54 4.16
C ILE A 596 8.43 -17.54 3.57
N VAL A 597 8.89 -16.76 2.60
CA VAL A 597 8.06 -15.92 1.74
C VAL A 597 7.87 -16.62 0.39
N ARG A 598 6.62 -16.64 -0.10
CA ARG A 598 6.22 -17.25 -1.38
C ARG A 598 5.38 -16.28 -2.18
N SER A 599 5.67 -16.14 -3.47
CA SER A 599 4.81 -15.43 -4.41
C SER A 599 4.23 -16.39 -5.42
N TRP A 600 2.95 -16.24 -5.74
CA TRP A 600 2.23 -17.03 -6.74
C TRP A 600 1.70 -16.14 -7.85
N ILE A 601 1.63 -16.69 -9.06
CA ILE A 601 1.15 -16.01 -10.27
C ILE A 601 0.01 -16.81 -10.91
N PHE A 602 -0.96 -16.10 -11.49
CA PHE A 602 -1.98 -16.67 -12.36
C PHE A 602 -2.36 -15.70 -13.48
N ASP A 603 -2.94 -16.23 -14.56
CA ASP A 603 -3.55 -15.45 -15.65
C ASP A 603 -4.99 -15.07 -15.27
N GLY A 604 -5.24 -13.78 -15.04
CA GLY A 604 -6.56 -13.29 -14.64
C GLY A 604 -7.59 -13.26 -15.78
N ASP A 605 -7.14 -13.31 -17.03
CA ASP A 605 -8.01 -13.33 -18.21
C ASP A 605 -8.35 -14.78 -18.66
N ALA A 606 -7.82 -15.78 -17.96
CA ALA A 606 -8.18 -17.18 -18.17
C ALA A 606 -9.56 -17.52 -17.56
N ALA A 607 -10.34 -18.36 -18.25
CA ALA A 607 -11.63 -18.85 -17.74
C ALA A 607 -11.48 -19.84 -16.56
N GLU A 608 -10.43 -20.66 -16.60
CA GLU A 608 -10.00 -21.54 -15.51
C GLU A 608 -8.52 -21.24 -15.19
N PRO A 609 -8.22 -20.15 -14.43
CA PRO A 609 -6.86 -19.81 -14.04
C PRO A 609 -6.17 -20.95 -13.29
N THR A 610 -4.91 -21.20 -13.64
CA THR A 610 -4.02 -22.07 -12.87
C THR A 610 -3.09 -21.18 -12.05
N VAL A 611 -3.10 -21.36 -10.73
CA VAL A 611 -2.18 -20.70 -9.81
C VAL A 611 -0.86 -21.49 -9.79
N GLU A 612 0.26 -20.80 -9.96
CA GLU A 612 1.60 -21.39 -10.00
C GLU A 612 2.54 -20.63 -9.07
N LEU A 613 3.44 -21.35 -8.39
CA LEU A 613 4.49 -20.74 -7.56
C LEU A 613 5.51 -20.02 -8.46
N LEU A 614 5.71 -18.72 -8.22
CA LEU A 614 6.58 -17.82 -8.98
C LEU A 614 7.97 -17.75 -8.33
N ASP A 615 8.02 -17.38 -7.05
CA ASP A 615 9.23 -17.18 -6.25
C ASP A 615 9.07 -17.78 -4.85
N GLU A 616 10.18 -18.22 -4.27
CA GLU A 616 10.29 -18.68 -2.87
C GLU A 616 11.67 -18.27 -2.31
N PHE A 617 11.69 -17.69 -1.11
CA PHE A 617 12.91 -17.36 -0.37
C PHE A 617 12.67 -17.38 1.16
N SER A 618 13.76 -17.44 1.92
CA SER A 618 13.78 -17.53 3.39
C SER A 618 14.30 -16.23 3.99
N LEU A 619 13.63 -15.72 5.03
CA LEU A 619 14.13 -14.61 5.86
C LEU A 619 15.22 -15.09 6.84
N SER A 620 15.28 -16.40 7.12
CA SER A 620 16.19 -16.99 8.10
C SER A 620 17.60 -17.27 7.58
N ASP A 621 17.86 -17.08 6.27
CA ASP A 621 19.15 -17.41 5.62
C ASP A 621 20.21 -16.29 5.75
N ARG A 622 20.13 -15.47 6.81
CA ARG A 622 21.12 -14.42 7.11
C ARG A 622 22.54 -15.02 7.15
N PRO A 623 23.55 -14.42 6.47
CA PRO A 623 24.93 -14.82 6.64
C PRO A 623 25.34 -14.64 8.11
N ALA A 624 25.62 -15.75 8.81
CA ALA A 624 26.08 -15.67 10.19
C ALA A 624 27.35 -14.81 10.27
N GLU A 625 27.40 -13.87 11.21
CA GLU A 625 28.63 -13.11 11.50
C GLU A 625 29.79 -14.11 11.68
N GLU A 626 30.83 -14.02 10.83
CA GLU A 626 32.06 -14.76 11.11
C GLU A 626 32.57 -14.29 12.48
N PRO A 627 32.69 -15.20 13.48
CA PRO A 627 33.08 -14.80 14.82
C PRO A 627 34.46 -14.16 14.75
N GLN A 628 34.52 -12.88 15.13
CA GLN A 628 35.76 -12.11 15.10
C GLN A 628 36.81 -12.83 15.96
N ASP A 629 37.81 -13.42 15.29
CA ASP A 629 38.77 -14.30 15.94
C ASP A 629 39.71 -13.46 16.82
N ASP A 630 39.42 -13.39 18.12
CA ASP A 630 40.21 -12.72 19.17
C ASP A 630 41.50 -13.49 19.47
N THR A 631 42.34 -13.63 18.44
CA THR A 631 43.63 -14.32 18.43
C THR A 631 44.81 -13.35 18.36
N ASP A 632 44.73 -12.22 19.08
CA ASP A 632 45.92 -11.44 19.46
C ASP A 632 46.05 -11.27 20.99
N LYS A 633 46.13 -12.42 21.66
CA LYS A 633 46.51 -12.54 23.08
C LYS A 633 47.73 -13.43 23.28
N ASP A 634 48.81 -13.17 22.53
CA ASP A 634 50.14 -13.70 22.91
C ASP A 634 51.34 -12.85 22.41
N GLN A 635 51.52 -11.65 22.97
CA GLN A 635 52.82 -10.93 22.99
C GLN A 635 53.10 -10.35 24.40
N PRO A 636 54.35 -10.40 24.88
CA PRO A 636 54.66 -10.16 26.29
C PRO A 636 54.80 -8.68 26.65
N THR A 637 54.39 -8.31 27.87
CA THR A 637 54.54 -6.96 28.42
C THR A 637 55.99 -6.62 28.81
N PRO A 638 56.53 -5.46 28.37
CA PRO A 638 57.60 -4.74 29.04
C PRO A 638 57.01 -3.52 29.76
N GLY A 639 57.13 -3.48 31.09
CA GLY A 639 56.50 -2.43 31.89
C GLY A 639 57.27 -1.11 31.98
N GLY A 640 56.53 -0.03 32.29
CA GLY A 640 57.01 1.03 33.18
C GLY A 640 57.29 2.41 32.58
N SER A 641 56.88 3.43 33.37
CA SER A 641 57.39 4.82 33.37
C SER A 641 56.91 5.82 32.29
N ALA A 642 55.75 6.43 32.58
CA ALA A 642 55.59 7.87 32.88
C ALA A 642 56.11 9.00 31.93
N ASN A 643 55.28 10.06 31.91
CA ASN A 643 55.51 11.46 31.50
C ASN A 643 55.24 11.86 30.03
N GLY A 644 54.56 13.00 29.86
CA GLY A 644 55.02 14.01 28.89
C GLY A 644 54.08 14.42 27.75
N SER A 645 53.04 15.18 28.10
CA SER A 645 52.55 16.39 27.39
C SER A 645 52.90 16.71 25.91
N SER A 646 51.89 17.27 25.24
CA SER A 646 51.92 18.41 24.29
C SER A 646 52.03 18.17 22.77
N LEU A 647 50.91 18.47 22.08
CA LEU A 647 50.77 19.45 20.99
C LEU A 647 51.83 19.54 19.87
N GLY A 648 51.34 19.35 18.64
CA GLY A 648 51.55 20.32 17.56
C GLY A 648 52.08 19.79 16.22
N GLY A 649 51.55 20.34 15.11
CA GLY A 649 52.24 20.37 13.82
C GLY A 649 51.45 19.85 12.62
N ALA A 650 50.85 20.76 11.85
CA ALA A 650 50.43 20.50 10.46
C ALA A 650 51.60 20.77 9.49
N LEU A 651 51.65 20.11 8.31
CA LEU A 651 51.78 20.77 6.99
C LEU A 651 51.80 19.81 5.75
N ALA A 652 50.93 20.10 4.79
CA ALA A 652 51.18 20.36 3.35
C ALA A 652 51.74 19.33 2.31
N VAL A 653 50.90 19.11 1.27
CA VAL A 653 51.08 19.42 -0.19
C VAL A 653 52.08 18.61 -1.07
N LEU A 654 51.55 18.01 -2.17
CA LEU A 654 51.82 18.28 -3.62
C LEU A 654 51.08 17.22 -4.48
N ILE A 655 50.11 17.54 -5.35
CA ILE A 655 50.19 18.00 -6.76
C ILE A 655 50.82 17.01 -7.76
N GLY A 656 50.02 16.61 -8.76
CA GLY A 656 50.45 16.03 -10.06
C GLY A 656 49.33 16.20 -11.11
N LEU A 657 49.65 16.65 -12.33
CA LEU A 657 48.68 17.12 -13.36
C LEU A 657 49.24 16.92 -14.79
N MET A 658 48.38 16.86 -15.82
CA MET A 658 48.64 16.76 -17.30
C MET A 658 48.95 15.35 -17.85
N ALA A 659 48.77 14.95 -19.13
CA ALA A 659 47.98 15.36 -20.33
C ALA A 659 48.33 14.36 -21.50
N ALA A 660 47.66 14.17 -22.66
CA ALA A 660 46.30 14.40 -23.21
C ALA A 660 46.26 13.80 -24.67
N VAL A 661 45.47 14.37 -25.62
CA VAL A 661 45.61 14.32 -27.12
C VAL A 661 44.73 13.34 -27.97
N LEU A 662 43.56 13.87 -28.39
CA LEU A 662 43.02 14.06 -29.77
C LEU A 662 42.79 12.94 -30.83
N GLY A 663 41.58 12.98 -31.42
CA GLY A 663 41.26 12.71 -32.84
C GLY A 663 40.11 11.70 -33.07
N GLY A 664 39.08 11.86 -33.91
CA GLY A 664 38.61 13.00 -34.74
C GLY A 664 38.04 12.57 -36.11
N GLY A 665 36.81 12.97 -36.50
CA GLY A 665 36.38 12.99 -37.92
C GLY A 665 34.97 12.47 -38.33
N PHE A 666 34.04 13.40 -38.59
CA PHE A 666 32.93 13.44 -39.59
C PHE A 666 32.48 12.18 -40.37
N PHE A 667 31.14 11.98 -40.50
CA PHE A 667 30.33 12.37 -41.68
C PHE A 667 28.81 12.26 -41.42
N ALA A 668 27.98 12.99 -42.17
CA ALA A 668 26.52 13.02 -42.06
C ALA A 668 25.83 12.61 -43.38
N VAL A 669 24.57 12.14 -43.33
CA VAL A 669 23.54 12.26 -44.40
C VAL A 669 22.12 12.11 -43.79
N GLN A 670 21.17 12.95 -44.22
CA GLN A 670 19.74 12.89 -43.88
C GLN A 670 18.96 11.87 -44.73
N ASN A 671 17.90 11.29 -44.16
CA ASN A 671 16.54 11.06 -44.72
C ASN A 671 15.81 10.11 -43.75
N GLY A 672 14.57 10.33 -43.29
CA GLY A 672 13.56 11.27 -43.74
C GLY A 672 12.29 10.52 -44.14
N LEU A 673 11.52 10.02 -43.17
CA LEU A 673 10.14 9.57 -43.38
C LEU A 673 9.37 9.61 -42.04
N ILE A 674 8.27 10.34 -42.04
CA ILE A 674 7.41 10.59 -40.88
C ILE A 674 6.44 9.41 -40.73
N GLN A 675 6.35 8.84 -39.53
CA GLN A 675 5.16 8.10 -39.09
C GLN A 675 4.76 8.62 -37.71
N LEU A 676 3.51 9.07 -37.61
CA LEU A 676 2.88 9.54 -36.38
C LEU A 676 2.43 8.32 -35.55
N PRO A 677 2.78 8.22 -34.25
CA PRO A 677 2.14 7.28 -33.34
C PRO A 677 0.71 7.75 -33.01
N PRO A 678 -0.28 6.85 -32.93
CA PRO A 678 -1.63 7.20 -32.50
C PRO A 678 -1.67 7.39 -30.97
N GLN A 679 -2.00 8.60 -30.51
CA GLN A 679 -2.35 8.85 -29.11
C GLN A 679 -3.85 8.65 -28.85
N ILE A 680 -4.20 8.50 -27.57
CA ILE A 680 -5.54 8.57 -26.95
C ILE A 680 -6.46 7.37 -27.21
N ARG A 681 -6.40 6.40 -26.29
CA ARG A 681 -7.58 5.75 -25.67
C ARG A 681 -7.17 4.88 -24.46
N ALA A 682 -7.25 5.46 -23.26
CA ALA A 682 -7.36 4.78 -21.97
C ALA A 682 -7.41 5.83 -20.83
N LEU A 683 -8.57 6.45 -20.64
CA LEU A 683 -8.96 7.14 -19.40
C LEU A 683 -10.49 7.02 -19.30
N LEU A 684 -10.92 6.09 -18.44
CA LEU A 684 -12.28 5.76 -18.01
C LEU A 684 -13.32 5.32 -19.10
N PRO A 685 -14.04 4.19 -18.87
CA PRO A 685 -13.61 2.92 -18.27
C PRO A 685 -13.13 1.90 -19.32
#